data_AF-A0A7L6BBX0-F1
#
_entry.id   AF-A0A7L6BBX0-F1
#
_cell.length_a   1.000
_cell.length_b   1.000
_cell.length_c   1.000
_cell.angle_alpha   90.00
_cell.angle_beta   90.00
_cell.angle_gamma   90.00
#
_symmetry.space_group_name_H-M   'P 1'
#
loop_
_entity.id
_entity.type
_entity.pdbx_description
1 polymer ?
#
loop_
_entity_poly.entity_id
_entity_poly.type
_entity_poly.pdbx_seq_one_letter_code
_entity_poly.pdbx_strand_id
1 'polypeptide(L)'
;MSATTLYVPCEVIRVRVTYGYGEGLSPIELVMLGAVCQRPDGVAVEELLTLFRLGERVTLDLLGDLLRRGYVVVDFGTAMVRPAPGIGPMQLGALRGAERSKATVDLMVDRLVGAVFPVEEGRRRSGDYRFEVPAPLNAHEDRITEAQLLAVLDRAFERDQLRRKEKRLPGRTPRVIAAHLAPDHLGSTGELRWLPVDVTVREDEATNLLRFAVTDRRLTVAQRALAESRLGQLVADQSDSRFAQALRGCVDRTFTEPPTLPELLSRFNRQTAAAGHAKAGTRIQRHQDLRADYESIANELRALRDAEIEATAVGGRERHDELVAQLVADAHQQIVLVCPTLHYDVLMRYFPLLEAALGRGVQVVLIWGDGREAELPSKVRTALSSLQWRNDGSDLSRLLSSTMPSRLNAALVVADDREALVTGYHFLRRDEIGLQQVGLHVRAPHAGPCLPIESLLLWARRTLQHQYGQLMLVRHDEFDPVPVGAPARVTDAAPRWPESEAPAPGPPPEGETDELTASQVKLWAEQWQNAAARLAQLVAGRTLPRVRLVEDAAHRELLWDALRRPGRRLVLGGFLAHPDALDPRLLTAIDERASAGRRISLVYHRSTASGTGRDAHGSLQGLGGATPVTAERRPTNARVLVTDDRAVVGSFDFVGSSGRTGARYREKAELGLEVVGRQVVDDIARLLGIEVVESEAPVASEQAPAVELSAAGRLLGAVANLPADDRAGVVVAHLTGNAEDWQLLEDLHHVDAPDEILRVAAAAMLRRDQRRNTPTAQRWMHWLAGEAWHRGAFVEAALLRSAVVDPVLRPRTKVTAVAAARRGPRVGSALIDAWSDDLASAEHQALAVLAAVDLLLADGQPAVLSNLVDNDVPDLLPLFELVEPWADLVTLTTRYWKSTSGPLPLRVINADNAGTDRRQVLDSAWQSLGTAVDQCRNARLGFKLASRHLFGTHGVYHAIVDAVADRNVDAVREWVGGAGGVDAQEQFSAAEREAAGLRKPTPVARTQPYVDRMRRIQDAAGALLRCHDEEVGEAQDLRADVARVFARQLHHLWPRLRQASVDGPESIVIETALDDLALVQRWGST
;
A
#
# COMPACT_ATOMS: atom_id res chain seq x y z
N MET A 1 10.32 -24.60 10.84
CA MET A 1 9.11 -24.18 11.57
C MET A 1 7.99 -25.08 11.11
N SER A 2 7.53 -26.03 11.90
CA SER A 2 6.40 -26.88 11.48
C SER A 2 5.11 -26.25 11.99
N ALA A 3 4.54 -25.32 11.21
CA ALA A 3 3.19 -24.86 11.44
C ALA A 3 2.22 -26.03 11.27
N THR A 4 1.29 -26.20 12.22
CA THR A 4 0.23 -27.19 12.15
C THR A 4 -1.06 -26.50 11.71
N THR A 5 -1.71 -27.00 10.66
CA THR A 5 -2.96 -26.41 10.16
C THR A 5 -4.16 -26.99 10.88
N LEU A 6 -4.92 -26.15 11.59
CA LEU A 6 -6.21 -26.48 12.19
C LEU A 6 -7.35 -26.19 11.21
N TYR A 7 -8.45 -26.93 11.29
CA TYR A 7 -9.63 -26.74 10.46
C TYR A 7 -10.78 -26.20 11.31
N VAL A 8 -11.04 -24.90 11.18
CA VAL A 8 -12.05 -24.22 11.98
C VAL A 8 -13.39 -24.22 11.25
N PRO A 9 -14.49 -24.67 11.88
CA PRO A 9 -15.80 -24.69 11.24
C PRO A 9 -16.35 -23.27 11.10
N CYS A 10 -16.81 -22.94 9.89
CA CYS A 10 -17.41 -21.67 9.53
C CYS A 10 -18.82 -21.89 8.97
N GLU A 11 -19.75 -21.03 9.37
CA GLU A 11 -21.14 -21.08 8.96
C GLU A 11 -21.39 -20.11 7.82
N VAL A 12 -22.01 -20.61 6.73
CA VAL A 12 -22.28 -19.78 5.55
C VAL A 12 -23.54 -18.94 5.77
N ILE A 13 -23.41 -17.63 5.59
CA ILE A 13 -24.47 -16.63 5.69
C ILE A 13 -24.67 -15.91 4.36
N ARG A 14 -25.90 -15.43 4.14
CA ARG A 14 -26.27 -14.68 2.93
C ARG A 14 -26.35 -13.18 3.22
N VAL A 15 -25.58 -12.40 2.48
CA VAL A 15 -25.53 -10.94 2.61
C VAL A 15 -26.11 -10.30 1.36
N ARG A 16 -27.06 -9.38 1.54
CA ARG A 16 -27.58 -8.55 0.43
C ARG A 16 -26.62 -7.40 0.21
N VAL A 17 -26.04 -7.34 -0.98
CA VAL A 17 -25.06 -6.34 -1.39
C VAL A 17 -25.66 -5.45 -2.47
N THR A 18 -25.50 -4.15 -2.32
CA THR A 18 -25.85 -3.18 -3.37
C THR A 18 -24.56 -2.71 -4.04
N TYR A 19 -24.42 -2.96 -5.33
CA TYR A 19 -23.31 -2.48 -6.14
C TYR A 19 -23.62 -1.14 -6.79
N GLY A 20 -22.58 -0.36 -7.03
CA GLY A 20 -22.51 0.71 -8.02
C GLY A 20 -21.47 0.38 -9.09
N TYR A 21 -21.50 1.08 -10.23
CA TYR A 21 -20.59 0.82 -11.34
C TYR A 21 -19.84 2.08 -11.81
N GLY A 22 -18.52 1.99 -11.86
CA GLY A 22 -17.61 3.01 -12.41
C GLY A 22 -17.49 4.31 -11.58
N GLU A 23 -16.49 5.13 -11.90
CA GLU A 23 -16.27 6.45 -11.25
C GLU A 23 -17.10 7.59 -11.87
N GLY A 24 -17.58 7.41 -13.11
CA GLY A 24 -18.41 8.38 -13.84
C GLY A 24 -19.76 7.80 -14.27
N LEU A 25 -20.60 8.61 -14.93
CA LEU A 25 -21.84 8.14 -15.55
C LEU A 25 -21.57 7.03 -16.59
N SER A 26 -22.47 6.06 -16.69
CA SER A 26 -22.48 5.11 -17.80
C SER A 26 -22.75 5.84 -19.12
N PRO A 27 -22.36 5.28 -20.28
CA PRO A 27 -22.71 5.89 -21.56
C PRO A 27 -24.22 6.11 -21.73
N ILE A 28 -25.06 5.22 -21.19
CA ILE A 28 -26.51 5.34 -21.32
C ILE A 28 -27.09 6.39 -20.35
N GLU A 29 -26.52 6.49 -19.15
CA GLU A 29 -26.85 7.52 -18.17
C GLU A 29 -26.44 8.90 -18.69
N LEU A 30 -25.26 9.01 -19.29
CA LEU A 30 -24.72 10.26 -19.82
C LEU A 30 -25.56 10.77 -21.00
N VAL A 31 -25.99 9.88 -21.90
CA VAL A 31 -26.87 10.28 -23.01
C VAL A 31 -28.28 10.60 -22.51
N MET A 32 -28.84 9.84 -21.56
CA MET A 32 -30.17 10.14 -20.99
C MET A 32 -30.18 11.44 -20.18
N LEU A 33 -29.22 11.62 -19.28
CA LEU A 33 -29.10 12.84 -18.49
C LEU A 33 -28.74 14.03 -19.38
N GLY A 34 -27.95 13.82 -20.43
CA GLY A 34 -27.67 14.81 -21.47
C GLY A 34 -28.94 15.26 -22.21
N ALA A 35 -29.82 14.33 -22.58
CA ALA A 35 -31.09 14.65 -23.23
C ALA A 35 -32.04 15.44 -22.31
N VAL A 36 -32.08 15.09 -21.02
CA VAL A 36 -32.86 15.82 -20.00
C VAL A 36 -32.26 17.20 -19.72
N CYS A 37 -30.93 17.32 -19.65
CA CYS A 37 -30.24 18.58 -19.38
C CYS A 37 -30.31 19.58 -20.55
N GLN A 38 -30.52 19.12 -21.78
CA GLN A 38 -30.76 20.00 -22.93
C GLN A 38 -32.15 20.65 -22.92
N ARG A 39 -33.09 20.15 -22.08
CA ARG A 39 -34.47 20.66 -21.97
C ARG A 39 -34.82 20.96 -20.51
N PRO A 40 -34.36 22.11 -19.98
CA PRO A 40 -34.55 22.47 -18.57
C PRO A 40 -36.02 22.58 -18.14
N ASP A 41 -36.94 22.84 -19.07
CA ASP A 41 -38.39 22.89 -18.81
C ASP A 41 -39.01 21.50 -18.53
N GLY A 42 -38.28 20.43 -18.86
CA GLY A 42 -38.61 19.03 -18.63
C GLY A 42 -38.87 18.24 -19.92
N VAL A 43 -38.72 16.92 -19.83
CA VAL A 43 -38.96 15.96 -20.91
C VAL A 43 -39.97 14.91 -20.46
N ALA A 44 -40.96 14.60 -21.29
CA ALA A 44 -41.95 13.57 -20.97
C ALA A 44 -41.29 12.18 -20.94
N VAL A 45 -41.70 11.33 -20.00
CA VAL A 45 -41.18 9.94 -19.90
C VAL A 45 -41.43 9.15 -21.19
N GLU A 46 -42.59 9.34 -21.83
CA GLU A 46 -42.95 8.72 -23.12
C GLU A 46 -42.02 9.15 -24.28
N GLU A 47 -41.55 10.40 -24.23
CA GLU A 47 -40.60 10.92 -25.22
C GLU A 47 -39.21 10.31 -25.01
N LEU A 48 -38.78 10.14 -23.75
CA LEU A 48 -37.53 9.42 -23.41
C LEU A 48 -37.60 7.95 -23.84
N LEU A 49 -38.75 7.28 -23.63
CA LEU A 49 -38.98 5.92 -24.10
C LEU A 49 -38.83 5.78 -25.61
N THR A 50 -39.39 6.74 -26.35
CA THR A 50 -39.33 6.77 -27.82
C THR A 50 -37.92 7.08 -28.32
N LEU A 51 -37.21 8.01 -27.65
CA LEU A 51 -35.88 8.47 -28.02
C LEU A 51 -34.81 7.39 -27.82
N PHE A 52 -34.87 6.67 -26.69
CA PHE A 52 -33.85 5.68 -26.32
C PHE A 52 -34.15 4.26 -26.82
N ARG A 53 -35.43 3.92 -27.05
CA ARG A 53 -35.88 2.57 -27.50
C ARG A 53 -35.40 1.41 -26.61
N LEU A 54 -35.09 1.67 -25.34
CA LEU A 54 -34.54 0.68 -24.40
C LEU A 54 -35.61 -0.23 -23.74
N GLY A 55 -36.88 -0.03 -24.10
CA GLY A 55 -38.02 -0.68 -23.44
C GLY A 55 -38.45 0.07 -22.17
N GLU A 56 -39.72 -0.08 -21.82
CA GLU A 56 -40.37 0.69 -20.73
C GLU A 56 -39.67 0.51 -19.39
N ARG A 57 -39.44 -0.74 -19.02
CA ARG A 57 -38.85 -1.11 -17.74
C ARG A 57 -37.42 -0.58 -17.56
N VAL A 58 -36.58 -0.68 -18.59
CA VAL A 58 -35.17 -0.24 -18.52
C VAL A 58 -35.07 1.28 -18.40
N THR A 59 -35.95 2.01 -19.11
CA THR A 59 -35.98 3.47 -19.07
C THR A 59 -36.47 3.97 -17.71
N LEU A 60 -37.49 3.32 -17.13
CA LEU A 60 -37.97 3.63 -15.79
C LEU A 60 -36.96 3.28 -14.69
N ASP A 61 -36.25 2.15 -14.81
CA ASP A 61 -35.19 1.77 -13.88
C ASP A 61 -34.05 2.79 -13.91
N LEU A 62 -33.63 3.23 -15.11
CA LEU A 62 -32.60 4.26 -15.31
C LEU A 62 -33.02 5.62 -14.72
N LEU A 63 -34.27 6.04 -14.96
CA LEU A 63 -34.83 7.25 -14.37
C LEU A 63 -34.95 7.14 -12.84
N GLY A 64 -35.32 5.98 -12.32
CA GLY A 64 -35.37 5.71 -10.89
C GLY A 64 -34.00 5.79 -10.23
N ASP A 65 -32.94 5.32 -10.89
CA ASP A 65 -31.56 5.42 -10.42
C ASP A 65 -31.05 6.87 -10.43
N LEU A 66 -31.31 7.62 -11.50
CA LEU A 66 -30.99 9.05 -11.59
C LEU A 66 -31.76 9.89 -10.55
N LEU A 67 -33.03 9.57 -10.29
CA LEU A 67 -33.87 10.24 -9.27
C LEU A 67 -33.36 9.97 -7.85
N ARG A 68 -33.06 8.71 -7.52
CA ARG A 68 -32.51 8.31 -6.20
C ARG A 68 -31.15 8.93 -5.92
N ARG A 69 -30.36 9.23 -6.95
CA ARG A 69 -29.06 9.91 -6.83
C ARG A 69 -29.20 11.43 -6.75
N GLY A 70 -30.40 11.97 -7.01
CA GLY A 70 -30.68 13.40 -6.99
C GLY A 70 -30.25 14.14 -8.25
N TYR A 71 -30.07 13.45 -9.38
CA TYR A 71 -29.67 14.08 -10.65
C TYR A 71 -30.85 14.56 -11.49
N VAL A 72 -32.03 13.97 -11.29
CA VAL A 72 -33.29 14.38 -11.92
C VAL A 72 -34.39 14.50 -10.88
N VAL A 73 -35.39 15.30 -11.19
CA VAL A 73 -36.64 15.43 -10.46
C VAL A 73 -37.77 14.97 -11.38
N VAL A 74 -38.63 14.09 -10.89
CA VAL A 74 -39.79 13.60 -11.64
C VAL A 74 -41.05 14.24 -11.07
N ASP A 75 -41.81 14.91 -11.93
CA ASP A 75 -43.16 15.37 -11.63
C ASP A 75 -44.14 14.23 -11.94
N PHE A 76 -44.58 13.54 -10.89
CA PHE A 76 -45.49 12.41 -11.00
C PHE A 76 -46.90 12.79 -11.49
N GLY A 77 -47.28 14.07 -11.39
CA GLY A 77 -48.59 14.57 -11.85
C GLY A 77 -48.63 14.78 -13.37
N THR A 78 -47.51 15.17 -13.97
CA THR A 78 -47.40 15.46 -15.40
C THR A 78 -46.52 14.46 -16.16
N ALA A 79 -45.95 13.47 -15.49
CA ALA A 79 -44.97 12.51 -16.03
C ALA A 79 -43.78 13.18 -16.73
N MET A 80 -43.33 14.32 -16.18
CA MET A 80 -42.21 15.10 -16.72
C MET A 80 -40.96 14.89 -15.89
N VAL A 81 -39.82 14.69 -16.54
CA VAL A 81 -38.50 14.57 -15.94
C VAL A 81 -37.72 15.85 -16.18
N ARG A 82 -37.23 16.48 -15.11
CA ARG A 82 -36.39 17.69 -15.15
C ARG A 82 -35.01 17.41 -14.54
N PRO A 83 -33.94 18.09 -14.96
CA PRO A 83 -32.68 18.03 -14.24
C PRO A 83 -32.84 18.62 -12.84
N ALA A 84 -32.14 18.06 -11.86
CA ALA A 84 -32.12 18.62 -10.51
C ALA A 84 -31.37 19.97 -10.48
N PRO A 85 -31.67 20.87 -9.52
CA PRO A 85 -31.00 22.17 -9.41
C PRO A 85 -29.47 22.01 -9.32
N GLY A 86 -28.73 22.67 -10.20
CA GLY A 86 -27.26 22.61 -10.23
C GLY A 86 -26.67 21.46 -11.05
N ILE A 87 -27.49 20.71 -11.80
CA ILE A 87 -27.05 19.70 -12.77
C ILE A 87 -27.28 20.22 -14.20
N GLY A 88 -26.19 20.54 -14.90
CA GLY A 88 -26.20 21.02 -16.28
C GLY A 88 -25.24 20.25 -17.21
N PRO A 89 -25.30 20.50 -18.53
CA PRO A 89 -24.55 19.73 -19.53
C PRO A 89 -23.02 19.80 -19.36
N MET A 90 -22.48 20.88 -18.78
CA MET A 90 -21.03 21.01 -18.51
C MET A 90 -20.54 20.22 -17.29
N GLN A 91 -21.44 19.76 -16.43
CA GLN A 91 -21.09 19.05 -15.18
C GLN A 91 -21.20 17.53 -15.32
N LEU A 92 -21.76 17.02 -16.42
CA LEU A 92 -22.01 15.59 -16.65
C LEU A 92 -20.74 14.72 -16.52
N GLY A 93 -19.58 15.25 -16.90
CA GLY A 93 -18.29 14.55 -16.81
C GLY A 93 -17.74 14.38 -15.39
N ALA A 94 -18.24 15.16 -14.42
CA ALA A 94 -17.87 15.08 -13.01
C ALA A 94 -18.87 14.26 -12.16
N LEU A 95 -19.99 13.84 -12.75
CA LEU A 95 -21.03 13.09 -12.05
C LEU A 95 -20.69 11.61 -11.95
N ARG A 96 -20.88 11.04 -10.75
CA ARG A 96 -20.70 9.61 -10.48
C ARG A 96 -21.86 8.80 -11.05
N GLY A 97 -21.60 7.56 -11.47
CA GLY A 97 -22.63 6.62 -11.95
C GLY A 97 -23.81 6.47 -10.97
N ALA A 98 -25.01 6.36 -11.53
CA ALA A 98 -26.26 6.20 -10.76
C ALA A 98 -26.70 4.73 -10.67
N GLU A 99 -26.21 3.89 -11.58
CA GLU A 99 -26.49 2.47 -11.75
C GLU A 99 -26.28 1.72 -10.44
N ARG A 100 -27.34 1.03 -9.98
CA ARG A 100 -27.26 0.13 -8.84
C ARG A 100 -27.76 -1.25 -9.20
N SER A 101 -26.98 -2.28 -8.85
CA SER A 101 -27.48 -3.66 -8.89
C SER A 101 -27.47 -4.25 -7.49
N LYS A 102 -28.54 -4.97 -7.15
CA LYS A 102 -28.61 -5.74 -5.91
C LYS A 102 -28.22 -7.16 -6.22
N ALA A 103 -27.34 -7.74 -5.42
CA ALA A 103 -27.04 -9.16 -5.45
C ALA A 103 -26.99 -9.73 -4.04
N THR A 104 -26.98 -11.05 -3.98
CA THR A 104 -26.70 -11.79 -2.76
C THR A 104 -25.31 -12.40 -2.88
N VAL A 105 -24.49 -12.19 -1.87
CA VAL A 105 -23.16 -12.81 -1.76
C VAL A 105 -23.19 -13.74 -0.56
N ASP A 106 -22.68 -14.95 -0.76
CA ASP A 106 -22.48 -15.89 0.33
C ASP A 106 -21.13 -15.56 1.00
N LEU A 107 -21.16 -15.34 2.32
CA LEU A 107 -19.98 -15.19 3.16
C LEU A 107 -19.97 -16.31 4.19
N MET A 108 -18.83 -16.58 4.81
CA MET A 108 -18.74 -17.54 5.92
C MET A 108 -18.25 -16.84 7.17
N VAL A 109 -18.79 -17.25 8.32
CA VAL A 109 -18.42 -16.70 9.62
C VAL A 109 -17.77 -17.79 10.45
N ASP A 110 -16.58 -17.51 10.95
CA ASP A 110 -15.81 -18.44 11.75
C ASP A 110 -16.40 -18.63 13.16
N ARG A 111 -16.65 -19.88 13.58
CA ARG A 111 -17.15 -20.22 14.91
C ARG A 111 -16.12 -20.06 16.03
N LEU A 112 -14.83 -19.96 15.71
CA LEU A 112 -13.78 -19.77 16.72
C LEU A 112 -13.69 -18.33 17.19
N VAL A 113 -13.70 -17.32 16.31
CA VAL A 113 -13.58 -15.91 16.71
C VAL A 113 -14.68 -14.98 16.21
N GLY A 114 -15.58 -15.46 15.35
CA GLY A 114 -16.64 -14.64 14.76
C GLY A 114 -16.18 -13.80 13.57
N ALA A 115 -15.02 -14.08 12.99
CA ALA A 115 -14.50 -13.36 11.82
C ALA A 115 -15.24 -13.74 10.55
N VAL A 116 -15.50 -12.76 9.68
CA VAL A 116 -16.20 -12.96 8.40
C VAL A 116 -15.18 -13.13 7.28
N PHE A 117 -15.41 -14.10 6.40
CA PHE A 117 -14.55 -14.40 5.25
C PHE A 117 -15.38 -14.66 3.98
N PRO A 118 -14.78 -14.48 2.79
CA PRO A 118 -15.37 -14.96 1.55
C PRO A 118 -15.47 -16.50 1.55
N VAL A 119 -16.56 -17.06 1.01
CA VAL A 119 -16.80 -18.53 1.01
C VAL A 119 -15.71 -19.30 0.26
N GLU A 120 -15.05 -18.66 -0.71
CA GLU A 120 -13.97 -19.25 -1.50
C GLU A 120 -12.73 -19.58 -0.67
N GLU A 121 -12.55 -18.93 0.49
CA GLU A 121 -11.44 -19.21 1.40
C GLU A 121 -11.69 -20.47 2.26
N GLY A 122 -12.94 -20.94 2.31
CA GLY A 122 -13.35 -22.10 3.07
C GLY A 122 -13.33 -23.38 2.23
N ARG A 123 -12.93 -24.50 2.86
CA ARG A 123 -13.00 -25.83 2.24
C ARG A 123 -14.35 -26.49 2.52
N ARG A 124 -14.83 -27.33 1.60
CA ARG A 124 -16.07 -28.12 1.79
C ARG A 124 -15.92 -29.31 2.75
N ARG A 125 -14.69 -29.69 3.08
CA ARG A 125 -14.36 -30.80 4.00
C ARG A 125 -13.10 -30.41 4.78
N SER A 126 -12.99 -30.85 6.03
CA SER A 126 -11.74 -30.79 6.78
C SER A 126 -10.69 -31.66 6.06
N GLY A 127 -9.48 -31.13 5.88
CA GLY A 127 -8.41 -31.87 5.20
C GLY A 127 -7.86 -33.01 6.05
N ASP A 128 -7.85 -32.83 7.38
CA ASP A 128 -7.54 -33.85 8.38
C ASP A 128 -8.52 -33.71 9.56
N TYR A 129 -9.34 -34.74 9.77
CA TYR A 129 -10.38 -34.77 10.81
C TYR A 129 -9.82 -34.74 12.24
N ARG A 130 -8.52 -35.02 12.42
CA ARG A 130 -7.87 -34.99 13.75
C ARG A 130 -7.59 -33.57 14.23
N PHE A 131 -7.46 -32.62 13.30
CA PHE A 131 -7.21 -31.20 13.57
C PHE A 131 -8.45 -30.33 13.34
N GLU A 132 -9.63 -30.97 13.27
CA GLU A 132 -10.91 -30.27 13.20
C GLU A 132 -11.29 -29.74 14.58
N VAL A 133 -11.56 -28.44 14.67
CA VAL A 133 -11.94 -27.79 15.93
C VAL A 133 -13.36 -28.23 16.32
N PRO A 134 -13.56 -28.94 17.45
CA PRO A 134 -14.89 -29.45 17.84
C PRO A 134 -15.88 -28.34 18.21
N ALA A 135 -17.15 -28.48 17.79
CA ALA A 135 -18.26 -27.57 18.12
C ALA A 135 -18.98 -27.99 19.44
N PRO A 136 -19.62 -27.08 20.24
CA PRO A 136 -20.27 -25.83 19.83
C PRO A 136 -19.76 -24.58 20.58
N LEU A 137 -19.03 -23.71 19.90
CA LEU A 137 -18.83 -22.33 20.37
C LEU A 137 -20.05 -21.52 19.94
N ASN A 138 -20.91 -21.13 20.89
CA ASN A 138 -22.01 -20.18 20.68
C ASN A 138 -21.46 -18.76 20.45
N ALA A 139 -20.57 -18.60 19.47
CA ALA A 139 -19.93 -17.33 19.12
C ALA A 139 -20.71 -16.54 18.06
N HIS A 140 -21.70 -17.17 17.41
CA HIS A 140 -22.67 -16.52 16.55
C HIS A 140 -23.95 -16.36 17.37
N GLU A 141 -24.47 -15.17 17.58
CA GLU A 141 -25.16 -14.39 16.54
C GLU A 141 -24.87 -12.87 16.61
N ASP A 142 -24.02 -12.44 17.53
CA ASP A 142 -24.11 -11.06 18.06
C ASP A 142 -23.04 -10.06 17.59
N ARG A 143 -22.08 -10.46 16.75
CA ARG A 143 -20.86 -9.65 16.50
C ARG A 143 -20.63 -9.12 15.08
N ILE A 144 -21.44 -9.52 14.11
CA ILE A 144 -21.22 -9.07 12.72
C ILE A 144 -21.71 -7.62 12.58
N THR A 145 -20.79 -6.70 12.29
CA THR A 145 -21.10 -5.30 12.00
C THR A 145 -21.14 -5.05 10.50
N GLU A 146 -21.90 -4.05 10.05
CA GLU A 146 -21.95 -3.64 8.64
C GLU A 146 -20.56 -3.24 8.10
N ALA A 147 -19.74 -2.59 8.92
CA ALA A 147 -18.36 -2.24 8.57
C ALA A 147 -17.48 -3.46 8.29
N GLN A 148 -17.63 -4.55 9.08
CA GLN A 148 -16.91 -5.80 8.84
C GLN A 148 -17.36 -6.48 7.54
N LEU A 149 -18.66 -6.45 7.24
CA LEU A 149 -19.21 -6.98 5.99
C LEU A 149 -18.66 -6.21 4.78
N LEU A 150 -18.68 -4.88 4.83
CA LEU A 150 -18.16 -4.03 3.76
C LEU A 150 -16.66 -4.26 3.52
N ALA A 151 -15.83 -4.29 4.58
CA ALA A 151 -14.39 -4.51 4.45
C ALA A 151 -14.05 -5.87 3.81
N VAL A 152 -14.78 -6.93 4.17
CA VAL A 152 -14.58 -8.28 3.61
C VAL A 152 -15.05 -8.34 2.16
N LEU A 153 -16.19 -7.72 1.86
CA LEU A 153 -16.72 -7.65 0.50
C LEU A 153 -15.79 -6.85 -0.41
N ASP A 154 -15.33 -5.67 0.00
CA ASP A 154 -14.39 -4.86 -0.78
C ASP A 154 -13.11 -5.65 -1.11
N ARG A 155 -12.54 -6.38 -0.15
CA ARG A 155 -11.37 -7.24 -0.38
C ARG A 155 -11.67 -8.41 -1.33
N ALA A 156 -12.83 -9.03 -1.20
CA ALA A 156 -13.27 -10.10 -2.10
C ALA A 156 -13.44 -9.56 -3.53
N PHE A 157 -14.01 -8.36 -3.67
CA PHE A 157 -14.21 -7.69 -4.96
C PHE A 157 -12.90 -7.25 -5.58
N GLU A 158 -11.95 -6.70 -4.83
CA GLU A 158 -10.62 -6.38 -5.37
C GLU A 158 -9.94 -7.61 -5.98
N ARG A 159 -9.99 -8.77 -5.30
CA ARG A 159 -9.45 -10.03 -5.83
C ARG A 159 -10.19 -10.51 -7.07
N ASP A 160 -11.52 -10.39 -7.09
CA ASP A 160 -12.32 -10.79 -8.25
C ASP A 160 -12.09 -9.85 -9.44
N GLN A 161 -11.90 -8.55 -9.18
CA GLN A 161 -11.54 -7.56 -10.19
C GLN A 161 -10.15 -7.80 -10.78
N LEU A 162 -9.15 -8.10 -9.95
CA LEU A 162 -7.81 -8.48 -10.42
C LEU A 162 -7.90 -9.70 -11.34
N ARG A 163 -8.66 -10.73 -10.95
CA ARG A 163 -8.91 -11.92 -11.80
C ARG A 163 -9.65 -11.59 -13.09
N ARG A 164 -10.61 -10.67 -13.09
CA ARG A 164 -11.33 -10.22 -14.30
C ARG A 164 -10.42 -9.44 -15.25
N LYS A 165 -9.54 -8.58 -14.71
CA LYS A 165 -8.51 -7.86 -15.48
C LYS A 165 -7.51 -8.83 -16.11
N GLU A 166 -7.01 -9.81 -15.35
CA GLU A 166 -6.13 -10.87 -15.87
C GLU A 166 -6.81 -11.68 -16.98
N LYS A 167 -8.10 -11.96 -16.85
CA LYS A 167 -8.89 -12.70 -17.86
C LYS A 167 -9.43 -11.83 -19.00
N ARG A 168 -9.10 -10.52 -19.05
CA ARG A 168 -9.60 -9.55 -20.05
C ARG A 168 -11.11 -9.62 -20.29
N LEU A 169 -11.89 -9.88 -19.23
CA LEU A 169 -13.33 -9.94 -19.34
C LEU A 169 -13.90 -8.51 -19.50
N PRO A 170 -14.70 -8.21 -20.54
CA PRO A 170 -15.25 -6.88 -20.75
C PRO A 170 -16.32 -6.56 -19.68
N GLY A 171 -16.25 -5.36 -19.07
CA GLY A 171 -17.27 -4.87 -18.14
C GLY A 171 -16.81 -3.69 -17.27
N ARG A 172 -17.76 -2.84 -16.84
CA ARG A 172 -17.49 -1.74 -15.87
C ARG A 172 -17.19 -2.33 -14.49
N THR A 173 -16.31 -1.68 -13.75
CA THR A 173 -15.87 -2.14 -12.43
C THR A 173 -16.99 -1.95 -11.39
N PRO A 174 -17.52 -3.04 -10.79
CA PRO A 174 -18.50 -2.94 -9.72
C PRO A 174 -17.81 -2.52 -8.42
N ARG A 175 -18.47 -1.67 -7.63
CA ARG A 175 -18.07 -1.21 -6.30
C ARG A 175 -19.20 -1.48 -5.32
N VAL A 176 -18.89 -1.88 -4.09
CA VAL A 176 -19.92 -2.04 -3.05
C VAL A 176 -20.35 -0.67 -2.52
N ILE A 177 -21.66 -0.41 -2.48
CA ILE A 177 -22.25 0.81 -1.92
C ILE A 177 -22.77 0.54 -0.50
N ALA A 178 -23.39 -0.62 -0.29
CA ALA A 178 -23.98 -1.00 0.99
C ALA A 178 -24.09 -2.52 1.10
N ALA A 179 -24.03 -3.05 2.31
CA ALA A 179 -24.18 -4.47 2.58
C ALA A 179 -25.00 -4.67 3.86
N HIS A 180 -26.09 -5.43 3.77
CA HIS A 180 -26.95 -5.72 4.91
C HIS A 180 -27.22 -7.22 5.01
N LEU A 181 -27.37 -7.71 6.24
CA LEU A 181 -27.88 -9.06 6.49
C LEU A 181 -29.32 -9.14 5.97
N ALA A 182 -29.67 -10.21 5.25
CA ALA A 182 -31.00 -10.35 4.67
C ALA A 182 -32.05 -10.60 5.78
N PRO A 183 -33.12 -9.78 5.91
CA PRO A 183 -34.09 -9.89 7.00
C PRO A 183 -34.91 -11.20 7.00
N ASP A 184 -35.02 -11.87 5.84
CA ASP A 184 -35.97 -12.99 5.68
C ASP A 184 -35.37 -14.37 6.01
N HIS A 185 -34.07 -14.45 6.30
CA HIS A 185 -33.36 -15.72 6.59
C HIS A 185 -32.29 -15.54 7.69
N LEU A 186 -32.72 -15.26 8.92
CA LEU A 186 -31.87 -15.39 10.12
C LEU A 186 -31.36 -16.84 10.36
N GLY A 187 -31.74 -17.80 9.51
CA GLY A 187 -31.09 -19.11 9.47
C GLY A 187 -29.90 -19.06 8.52
N SER A 188 -28.73 -19.48 9.00
CA SER A 188 -27.65 -19.89 8.12
C SER A 188 -28.17 -20.78 7.00
N THR A 189 -27.43 -20.87 5.89
CA THR A 189 -27.78 -21.82 4.83
C THR A 189 -27.69 -23.29 5.30
N GLY A 190 -27.32 -23.54 6.57
CA GLY A 190 -26.96 -24.84 7.12
C GLY A 190 -25.66 -25.39 6.55
N GLU A 191 -25.02 -24.66 5.63
CA GLU A 191 -23.79 -25.08 4.98
C GLU A 191 -22.59 -24.71 5.86
N LEU A 192 -21.79 -25.74 6.17
CA LEU A 192 -20.52 -25.60 6.89
C LEU A 192 -19.36 -25.61 5.90
N ARG A 193 -18.39 -24.72 6.15
CA ARG A 193 -17.08 -24.67 5.51
C ARG A 193 -16.00 -24.81 6.57
N TRP A 194 -14.82 -25.27 6.20
CA TRP A 194 -13.68 -25.35 7.11
C TRP A 194 -12.59 -24.39 6.66
N LEU A 195 -12.26 -23.41 7.49
CA LEU A 195 -11.15 -22.49 7.29
C LEU A 195 -9.86 -23.14 7.80
N PRO A 196 -8.85 -23.36 6.94
CA PRO A 196 -7.54 -23.80 7.40
C PRO A 196 -6.84 -22.62 8.10
N VAL A 197 -6.44 -22.79 9.36
CA VAL A 197 -5.75 -21.78 10.16
C VAL A 197 -4.41 -22.37 10.62
N ASP A 198 -3.32 -21.68 10.31
CA ASP A 198 -1.99 -22.14 10.70
C ASP A 198 -1.66 -21.73 12.13
N VAL A 199 -1.24 -22.71 12.93
CA VAL A 199 -1.00 -22.55 14.37
C VAL A 199 0.27 -23.29 14.75
N THR A 200 1.09 -22.67 15.59
CA THR A 200 2.19 -23.35 16.28
C THR A 200 1.70 -23.77 17.67
N VAL A 201 1.93 -25.03 18.01
CA VAL A 201 1.50 -25.63 19.27
C VAL A 201 2.74 -25.92 20.11
N ARG A 202 2.71 -25.49 21.36
CA ARG A 202 3.79 -25.74 22.33
C ARG A 202 3.21 -26.32 23.60
N GLU A 203 3.89 -27.27 24.23
CA GLU A 203 3.63 -27.62 25.61
C GLU A 203 4.46 -26.71 26.53
N ASP A 204 3.81 -26.10 27.51
CA ASP A 204 4.51 -25.31 28.52
C ASP A 204 5.07 -26.23 29.61
N GLU A 205 6.38 -26.24 29.80
CA GLU A 205 7.05 -27.10 30.79
C GLU A 205 6.65 -26.79 32.25
N ALA A 206 6.19 -25.56 32.54
CA ALA A 206 5.78 -25.16 33.89
C ALA A 206 4.32 -25.51 34.19
N THR A 207 3.42 -25.35 33.20
CA THR A 207 1.98 -25.60 33.40
C THR A 207 1.50 -26.94 32.84
N ASN A 208 2.30 -27.64 32.02
CA ASN A 208 1.91 -28.81 31.21
C ASN A 208 0.67 -28.55 30.33
N LEU A 209 0.38 -27.28 30.01
CA LEU A 209 -0.72 -26.88 29.15
C LEU A 209 -0.22 -26.61 27.73
N LEU A 210 -1.07 -26.88 26.74
CA LEU A 210 -0.79 -26.51 25.36
C LEU A 210 -1.04 -25.02 25.16
N ARG A 211 -0.04 -24.34 24.59
CA ARG A 211 -0.13 -22.95 24.12
C ARG A 211 -0.17 -22.94 22.61
N PHE A 212 -0.87 -21.95 22.09
CA PHE A 212 -1.09 -21.74 20.66
C PHE A 212 -0.50 -20.40 20.29
N ALA A 213 0.18 -20.33 19.15
CA ALA A 213 0.43 -19.07 18.46
C ALA A 213 -0.16 -19.18 17.05
N VAL A 214 -1.19 -18.38 16.79
CA VAL A 214 -1.87 -18.36 15.50
C VAL A 214 -1.09 -17.44 14.58
N THR A 215 -0.60 -17.96 13.45
CA THR A 215 0.23 -17.20 12.51
C THR A 215 -0.55 -16.69 11.30
N ASP A 216 -1.84 -16.99 11.23
CA ASP A 216 -2.71 -16.64 10.12
C ASP A 216 -2.86 -15.11 9.97
N ARG A 217 -2.29 -14.59 8.88
CA ARG A 217 -2.29 -13.15 8.57
C ARG A 217 -3.67 -12.59 8.25
N ARG A 218 -4.65 -13.45 7.96
CA ARG A 218 -6.03 -13.02 7.68
C ARG A 218 -6.78 -12.59 8.94
N LEU A 219 -6.35 -13.07 10.11
CA LEU A 219 -6.86 -12.65 11.41
C LEU A 219 -6.08 -11.43 11.91
N THR A 220 -6.76 -10.49 12.55
CA THR A 220 -6.13 -9.39 13.32
C THR A 220 -5.44 -9.93 14.58
N VAL A 221 -4.48 -9.23 15.20
CA VAL A 221 -3.88 -9.70 16.47
C VAL A 221 -4.92 -9.91 17.56
N ALA A 222 -5.95 -9.06 17.64
CA ALA A 222 -7.05 -9.25 18.59
C ALA A 222 -7.81 -10.56 18.34
N GLN A 223 -8.08 -10.87 17.07
CA GLN A 223 -8.70 -12.15 16.68
C GLN A 223 -7.75 -13.33 16.90
N ARG A 224 -6.45 -13.20 16.64
CA ARG A 224 -5.46 -14.25 16.91
C ARG A 224 -5.35 -14.53 18.41
N ALA A 225 -5.24 -13.50 19.25
CA ALA A 225 -5.22 -13.65 20.70
C ALA A 225 -6.51 -14.28 21.24
N LEU A 226 -7.66 -13.92 20.67
CA LEU A 226 -8.94 -14.55 21.01
C LEU A 226 -8.99 -16.03 20.56
N ALA A 227 -8.48 -16.34 19.37
CA ALA A 227 -8.38 -17.71 18.86
C ALA A 227 -7.46 -18.56 19.73
N GLU A 228 -6.29 -18.05 20.09
CA GLU A 228 -5.31 -18.70 20.97
C GLU A 228 -5.92 -19.00 22.35
N SER A 229 -6.60 -18.02 22.94
CA SER A 229 -7.29 -18.17 24.22
C SER A 229 -8.40 -19.23 24.15
N ARG A 230 -9.25 -19.20 23.11
CA ARG A 230 -10.33 -20.17 22.93
C ARG A 230 -9.83 -21.58 22.62
N LEU A 231 -8.76 -21.72 21.84
CA LEU A 231 -8.11 -23.02 21.59
C LEU A 231 -7.50 -23.59 22.88
N GLY A 232 -6.85 -22.74 23.68
CA GLY A 232 -6.34 -23.11 25.01
C GLY A 232 -7.46 -23.61 25.93
N GLN A 233 -8.56 -22.86 26.01
CA GLN A 233 -9.73 -23.25 26.79
C GLN A 233 -10.36 -24.55 26.29
N LEU A 234 -10.51 -24.72 24.97
CA LEU A 234 -11.09 -25.91 24.36
C LEU A 234 -10.28 -27.18 24.68
N VAL A 235 -8.96 -27.10 24.61
CA VAL A 235 -8.07 -28.22 24.96
C VAL A 235 -8.07 -28.50 26.46
N ALA A 236 -8.17 -27.46 27.30
CA ALA A 236 -8.29 -27.63 28.74
C ALA A 236 -9.62 -28.29 29.15
N ASP A 237 -10.74 -27.84 28.58
CA ASP A 237 -12.08 -28.33 28.88
C ASP A 237 -12.30 -29.76 28.33
N GLN A 238 -11.63 -30.10 27.23
CA GLN A 238 -11.75 -31.39 26.55
C GLN A 238 -10.39 -32.09 26.39
N SER A 239 -9.66 -32.23 27.52
CA SER A 239 -8.30 -32.78 27.56
C SER A 239 -8.13 -34.19 26.99
N ASP A 240 -9.22 -34.97 26.99
CA ASP A 240 -9.26 -36.38 26.53
C ASP A 240 -9.77 -36.51 25.09
N SER A 241 -10.10 -35.39 24.42
CA SER A 241 -10.59 -35.41 23.03
C SER A 241 -9.51 -35.85 22.04
N ARG A 242 -9.93 -36.47 20.93
CA ARG A 242 -9.02 -36.83 19.81
C ARG A 242 -8.26 -35.61 19.28
N PHE A 243 -8.91 -34.44 19.27
CA PHE A 243 -8.31 -33.16 18.89
C PHE A 243 -7.18 -32.74 19.84
N ALA A 244 -7.44 -32.74 21.16
CA ALA A 244 -6.41 -32.42 22.17
C ALA A 244 -5.23 -33.40 22.14
N GLN A 245 -5.49 -34.70 21.97
CA GLN A 245 -4.45 -35.73 21.85
C GLN A 245 -3.61 -35.56 20.58
N ALA A 246 -4.22 -35.25 19.44
CA ALA A 246 -3.50 -35.00 18.19
C ALA A 246 -2.59 -33.77 18.31
N LEU A 247 -3.04 -32.70 18.98
CA LEU A 247 -2.26 -31.50 19.19
C LEU A 247 -1.05 -31.71 20.12
N ARG A 248 -1.19 -32.52 21.18
CA ARG A 248 -0.04 -32.91 22.03
C ARG A 248 1.04 -33.65 21.24
N GLY A 249 0.66 -34.37 20.19
CA GLY A 249 1.60 -35.08 19.29
C GLY A 249 2.36 -34.17 18.31
N CYS A 250 1.99 -32.89 18.18
CA CYS A 250 2.54 -31.95 17.21
C CYS A 250 3.27 -30.76 17.86
N VAL A 251 3.69 -30.92 19.11
CA VAL A 251 4.39 -29.88 19.88
C VAL A 251 5.75 -29.55 19.23
N ASP A 252 5.91 -28.31 18.74
CA ASP A 252 7.16 -27.80 18.17
C ASP A 252 8.03 -27.21 19.31
N ARG A 253 9.34 -27.45 19.26
CA ARG A 253 10.30 -27.01 20.30
C ARG A 253 10.78 -25.57 20.11
N THR A 254 10.56 -24.98 18.94
CA THR A 254 10.96 -23.59 18.65
C THR A 254 9.74 -22.68 18.58
N PHE A 255 9.52 -21.89 19.64
CA PHE A 255 8.46 -20.89 19.73
C PHE A 255 9.01 -19.51 19.38
N THR A 256 8.37 -18.80 18.46
CA THR A 256 8.62 -17.39 18.17
C THR A 256 7.33 -16.65 18.43
N GLU A 257 7.35 -15.70 19.37
CA GLU A 257 6.19 -14.84 19.62
C GLU A 257 5.83 -14.07 18.33
N PRO A 258 4.54 -13.85 18.06
CA PRO A 258 4.13 -12.96 16.98
C PRO A 258 4.73 -11.56 17.21
N PRO A 259 5.21 -10.90 16.15
CA PRO A 259 5.88 -9.60 16.28
C PRO A 259 4.90 -8.54 16.81
N THR A 260 5.38 -7.73 17.73
CA THR A 260 4.65 -6.59 18.29
C THR A 260 4.49 -5.47 17.26
N LEU A 261 3.52 -4.57 17.46
CA LEU A 261 3.34 -3.43 16.54
C LEU A 261 4.60 -2.57 16.36
N PRO A 262 5.38 -2.24 17.41
CA PRO A 262 6.67 -1.56 17.25
C PRO A 262 7.67 -2.34 16.37
N GLU A 263 7.71 -3.67 16.49
CA GLU A 263 8.56 -4.52 15.67
C GLU A 263 8.08 -4.59 14.21
N LEU A 264 6.77 -4.66 13.99
CA LEU A 264 6.16 -4.58 12.66
C LEU A 264 6.47 -3.25 11.98
N LEU A 265 6.31 -2.11 12.68
CA LEU A 265 6.67 -0.78 12.18
C LEU A 265 8.17 -0.67 11.89
N SER A 266 9.02 -1.15 12.79
CA SER A 266 10.47 -1.14 12.62
C SER A 266 10.90 -2.00 11.42
N ARG A 267 10.26 -3.16 11.23
CA ARG A 267 10.46 -4.00 10.05
C ARG A 267 10.00 -3.29 8.78
N PHE A 268 8.81 -2.71 8.80
CA PHE A 268 8.23 -2.01 7.67
C PHE A 268 9.09 -0.83 7.24
N ASN A 269 9.52 0.03 8.17
CA ASN A 269 10.45 1.14 7.92
C ASN A 269 11.76 0.67 7.26
N ARG A 270 12.33 -0.45 7.72
CA ARG A 270 13.53 -1.01 7.07
C ARG A 270 13.27 -1.51 5.65
N GLN A 271 12.11 -2.14 5.41
CA GLN A 271 11.76 -2.66 4.09
C GLN A 271 11.46 -1.56 3.07
N THR A 272 10.78 -0.48 3.50
CA THR A 272 10.47 0.70 2.67
C THR A 272 11.73 1.51 2.35
N ALA A 273 12.67 1.66 3.30
CA ALA A 273 13.97 2.27 3.05
C ALA A 273 14.77 1.53 1.96
N ALA A 274 14.69 0.20 1.94
CA ALA A 274 15.37 -0.62 0.95
C ALA A 274 14.56 -0.83 -0.36
N ALA A 275 13.38 -0.23 -0.51
CA ALA A 275 12.51 -0.42 -1.67
C ALA A 275 13.11 0.15 -2.96
N GLY A 276 13.73 1.35 -2.90
CA GLY A 276 14.30 2.03 -4.07
C GLY A 276 15.43 1.24 -4.77
N HIS A 277 16.01 0.25 -4.10
CA HIS A 277 17.09 -0.59 -4.60
C HIS A 277 16.60 -1.97 -5.10
N ALA A 278 15.30 -2.15 -5.28
CA ALA A 278 14.72 -3.42 -5.74
C ALA A 278 15.06 -3.71 -7.21
N LYS A 279 15.61 -4.90 -7.46
CA LYS A 279 15.97 -5.38 -8.81
C LYS A 279 14.72 -5.60 -9.66
N ALA A 280 14.80 -5.29 -10.96
CA ALA A 280 13.77 -5.63 -11.94
C ALA A 280 13.44 -7.14 -11.87
N GLY A 281 12.17 -7.52 -12.03
CA GLY A 281 11.67 -8.89 -11.82
C GLY A 281 11.26 -9.23 -10.37
N THR A 282 11.67 -8.43 -9.37
CA THR A 282 11.32 -8.65 -7.95
C THR A 282 10.46 -7.52 -7.37
N ARG A 283 10.19 -6.48 -8.15
CA ARG A 283 9.56 -5.24 -7.67
C ARG A 283 8.08 -5.45 -7.35
N ILE A 284 7.36 -6.23 -8.16
CA ILE A 284 5.94 -6.55 -7.87
C ILE A 284 5.79 -7.42 -6.63
N GLN A 285 6.62 -8.46 -6.47
CA GLN A 285 6.60 -9.28 -5.26
C GLN A 285 6.87 -8.42 -4.03
N ARG A 286 7.88 -7.54 -4.11
CA ARG A 286 8.21 -6.64 -3.01
C ARG A 286 7.11 -5.62 -2.71
N HIS A 287 6.42 -5.13 -3.74
CA HIS A 287 5.24 -4.29 -3.58
C HIS A 287 4.11 -5.03 -2.85
N GLN A 288 3.86 -6.30 -3.18
CA GLN A 288 2.87 -7.12 -2.48
C GLN A 288 3.26 -7.36 -1.02
N ASP A 289 4.55 -7.60 -0.74
CA ASP A 289 5.04 -7.78 0.63
C ASP A 289 4.86 -6.50 1.46
N LEU A 290 5.24 -5.33 0.91
CA LEU A 290 5.03 -4.03 1.56
C LEU A 290 3.54 -3.74 1.78
N ARG A 291 2.68 -4.06 0.81
CA ARG A 291 1.23 -3.90 0.95
C ARG A 291 0.65 -4.80 2.04
N ALA A 292 1.10 -6.05 2.12
CA ALA A 292 0.67 -6.97 3.18
C ALA A 292 1.11 -6.48 4.57
N ASP A 293 2.34 -5.95 4.69
CA ASP A 293 2.83 -5.37 5.95
C ASP A 293 2.07 -4.08 6.32
N TYR A 294 1.78 -3.21 5.35
CA TYR A 294 0.93 -2.03 5.54
C TYR A 294 -0.48 -2.40 6.01
N GLU A 295 -1.15 -3.35 5.34
CA GLU A 295 -2.48 -3.83 5.73
C GLU A 295 -2.45 -4.43 7.14
N SER A 296 -1.40 -5.19 7.47
CA SER A 296 -1.23 -5.73 8.82
C SER A 296 -1.11 -4.60 9.86
N ILE A 297 -0.28 -3.59 9.63
CA ILE A 297 -0.09 -2.47 10.56
C ILE A 297 -1.37 -1.63 10.69
N ALA A 298 -2.08 -1.39 9.58
CA ALA A 298 -3.35 -0.66 9.58
C ALA A 298 -4.43 -1.41 10.38
N ASN A 299 -4.52 -2.74 10.21
CA ASN A 299 -5.42 -3.58 11.00
C ASN A 299 -5.07 -3.52 12.50
N GLU A 300 -3.79 -3.57 12.84
CA GLU A 300 -3.33 -3.41 14.23
C GLU A 300 -3.69 -2.04 14.79
N LEU A 301 -3.48 -0.97 14.04
CA LEU A 301 -3.87 0.39 14.43
C LEU A 301 -5.38 0.52 14.68
N ARG A 302 -6.21 -0.12 13.87
CA ARG A 302 -7.66 -0.17 14.10
C ARG A 302 -7.99 -0.94 15.38
N ALA A 303 -7.39 -2.11 15.59
CA ALA A 303 -7.57 -2.87 16.84
C ALA A 303 -7.09 -2.09 18.07
N LEU A 304 -6.02 -1.30 17.95
CA LEU A 304 -5.56 -0.40 19.00
C LEU A 304 -6.59 0.66 19.33
N ARG A 305 -7.09 1.38 18.31
CA ARG A 305 -8.15 2.38 18.49
C ARG A 305 -9.38 1.77 19.15
N ASP A 306 -9.81 0.61 18.66
CA ASP A 306 -11.03 -0.01 19.15
C ASP A 306 -10.88 -0.41 20.63
N ALA A 307 -9.65 -0.63 21.11
CA ALA A 307 -9.36 -0.89 22.53
C ALA A 307 -9.06 0.37 23.36
N GLU A 308 -8.94 1.56 22.76
CA GLU A 308 -8.67 2.82 23.47
C GLU A 308 -9.89 3.27 24.27
N ILE A 309 -9.65 3.62 25.53
CA ILE A 309 -10.69 4.07 26.43
C ILE A 309 -10.11 5.02 27.47
N GLU A 310 -10.94 5.90 28.03
CA GLU A 310 -10.54 6.62 29.23
C GLU A 310 -10.64 5.65 30.41
N ALA A 311 -9.53 5.43 31.13
CA ALA A 311 -9.50 4.51 32.26
C ALA A 311 -8.96 5.21 33.51
N THR A 312 -9.71 5.11 34.62
CA THR A 312 -9.36 5.72 35.91
C THR A 312 -9.40 4.67 37.01
N ALA A 313 -8.32 4.59 37.80
CA ALA A 313 -8.27 3.71 38.97
C ALA A 313 -9.14 4.28 40.11
N VAL A 314 -9.99 3.44 40.70
CA VAL A 314 -10.90 3.83 41.79
C VAL A 314 -10.47 3.15 43.07
N GLY A 315 -10.18 3.94 44.11
CA GLY A 315 -9.71 3.45 45.40
C GLY A 315 -10.69 3.73 46.54
N GLY A 316 -10.89 2.74 47.41
CA GLY A 316 -11.66 2.89 48.66
C GLY A 316 -13.18 2.79 48.49
N ARG A 317 -13.87 2.41 49.57
CA ARG A 317 -15.31 2.10 49.55
C ARG A 317 -16.19 3.30 49.16
N GLU A 318 -15.98 4.45 49.81
CA GLU A 318 -16.83 5.64 49.62
C GLU A 318 -16.84 6.06 48.15
N ARG A 319 -15.66 6.07 47.52
CA ARG A 319 -15.55 6.42 46.10
C ARG A 319 -16.23 5.43 45.17
N HIS A 320 -16.25 4.13 45.51
CA HIS A 320 -17.02 3.14 44.75
C HIS A 320 -18.52 3.36 44.92
N ASP A 321 -19.00 3.55 46.15
CA ASP A 321 -20.43 3.80 46.42
C ASP A 321 -20.92 5.08 45.72
N GLU A 322 -20.13 6.16 45.75
CA GLU A 322 -20.37 7.41 45.00
C GLU A 322 -20.46 7.17 43.48
N LEU A 323 -19.50 6.44 42.92
CA LEU A 323 -19.45 6.19 41.49
C LEU A 323 -20.61 5.29 41.02
N VAL A 324 -20.99 4.27 41.80
CA VAL A 324 -22.17 3.45 41.49
C VAL A 324 -23.44 4.29 41.49
N ALA A 325 -23.61 5.17 42.47
CA ALA A 325 -24.75 6.09 42.52
C ALA A 325 -24.76 7.06 41.33
N GLN A 326 -23.59 7.58 40.94
CA GLN A 326 -23.42 8.43 39.78
C GLN A 326 -23.79 7.71 38.47
N LEU A 327 -23.28 6.50 38.24
CA LEU A 327 -23.58 5.72 37.03
C LEU A 327 -25.08 5.41 36.90
N VAL A 328 -25.80 5.16 38.00
CA VAL A 328 -27.26 4.97 38.00
C VAL A 328 -28.00 6.28 37.69
N ALA A 329 -27.47 7.42 38.14
CA ALA A 329 -28.05 8.73 37.87
C ALA A 329 -27.84 9.16 36.42
N ASP A 330 -26.66 8.91 35.87
CA ASP A 330 -26.23 9.34 34.54
C ASP A 330 -26.77 8.43 33.42
N ALA A 331 -27.20 7.20 33.74
CA ALA A 331 -27.80 6.29 32.76
C ALA A 331 -29.07 6.88 32.13
N HIS A 332 -29.13 6.83 30.79
CA HIS A 332 -30.22 7.36 29.99
C HIS A 332 -31.15 6.29 29.42
N GLN A 333 -30.62 5.11 29.08
CA GLN A 333 -31.38 4.04 28.43
C GLN A 333 -31.27 2.70 29.15
N GLN A 334 -30.09 2.33 29.64
CA GLN A 334 -29.85 1.07 30.33
C GLN A 334 -28.83 1.23 31.47
N ILE A 335 -29.07 0.56 32.59
CA ILE A 335 -28.10 0.37 33.67
C ILE A 335 -28.02 -1.12 34.00
N VAL A 336 -26.82 -1.68 33.92
CA VAL A 336 -26.54 -3.09 34.21
C VAL A 336 -25.81 -3.19 35.53
N LEU A 337 -26.35 -3.95 36.47
CA LEU A 337 -25.78 -4.21 37.79
C LEU A 337 -25.53 -5.71 37.95
N VAL A 338 -24.26 -6.07 38.14
CA VAL A 338 -23.84 -7.45 38.39
C VAL A 338 -23.21 -7.51 39.77
N CYS A 339 -23.78 -8.32 40.65
CA CYS A 339 -23.23 -8.54 41.98
C CYS A 339 -23.59 -9.96 42.46
N PRO A 340 -22.64 -10.74 42.99
CA PRO A 340 -22.88 -12.14 43.32
C PRO A 340 -23.89 -12.31 44.47
N THR A 341 -23.94 -11.37 45.40
CA THR A 341 -24.79 -11.41 46.59
C THR A 341 -25.54 -10.10 46.79
N LEU A 342 -26.80 -10.19 47.22
CA LEU A 342 -27.69 -9.04 47.45
C LEU A 342 -28.15 -9.01 48.91
N HIS A 343 -27.86 -7.92 49.62
CA HIS A 343 -28.36 -7.69 50.98
C HIS A 343 -29.41 -6.58 50.98
N TYR A 344 -30.50 -6.80 51.71
CA TYR A 344 -31.63 -5.87 51.78
C TYR A 344 -31.20 -4.46 52.22
N ASP A 345 -30.48 -4.32 53.34
CA ASP A 345 -30.08 -3.01 53.88
C ASP A 345 -29.14 -2.23 52.96
N VAL A 346 -28.40 -2.92 52.08
CA VAL A 346 -27.50 -2.29 51.11
C VAL A 346 -28.27 -1.92 49.85
N LEU A 347 -29.13 -2.82 49.34
CA LEU A 347 -30.03 -2.55 48.21
C LEU A 347 -30.93 -1.35 48.48
N MET A 348 -31.47 -1.21 49.70
CA MET A 348 -32.33 -0.09 50.08
C MET A 348 -31.66 1.28 49.99
N ARG A 349 -30.32 1.35 49.98
CA ARG A 349 -29.58 2.60 49.75
C ARG A 349 -29.65 3.06 48.29
N TYR A 350 -29.62 2.10 47.37
CA TYR A 350 -29.71 2.34 45.93
C TYR A 350 -31.16 2.35 45.43
N PHE A 351 -32.11 1.84 46.22
CA PHE A 351 -33.51 1.71 45.85
C PHE A 351 -34.15 3.01 45.31
N PRO A 352 -33.99 4.19 45.96
CA PRO A 352 -34.55 5.44 45.42
C PRO A 352 -33.93 5.84 44.07
N LEU A 353 -32.64 5.53 43.85
CA LEU A 353 -31.95 5.83 42.59
C LEU A 353 -32.45 4.91 41.46
N LEU A 354 -32.67 3.63 41.76
CA LEU A 354 -33.23 2.66 40.81
C LEU A 354 -34.69 2.99 40.47
N GLU A 355 -35.49 3.39 41.46
CA GLU A 355 -36.87 3.83 41.25
C GLU A 355 -36.90 5.10 40.37
N ALA A 356 -36.02 6.07 40.62
CA ALA A 356 -35.88 7.26 39.79
C ALA A 356 -35.41 6.94 38.36
N ALA A 357 -34.49 6.00 38.17
CA ALA A 357 -34.02 5.57 36.85
C ALA A 357 -35.15 4.92 36.04
N LEU A 358 -35.90 3.98 36.65
CA LEU A 358 -37.09 3.37 36.03
C LEU A 358 -38.14 4.42 35.67
N GLY A 359 -38.36 5.42 36.55
CA GLY A 359 -39.26 6.55 36.30
C GLY A 359 -38.83 7.45 35.13
N ARG A 360 -37.52 7.57 34.85
CA ARG A 360 -36.99 8.24 33.64
C ARG A 360 -37.13 7.39 32.38
N GLY A 361 -37.53 6.13 32.52
CA GLY A 361 -37.64 5.17 31.43
C GLY A 361 -36.37 4.37 31.16
N VAL A 362 -35.37 4.43 32.04
CA VAL A 362 -34.13 3.63 31.93
C VAL A 362 -34.46 2.16 32.22
N GLN A 363 -33.92 1.25 31.41
CA GLN A 363 -33.96 -0.19 31.65
C GLN A 363 -32.94 -0.59 32.71
N VAL A 364 -33.39 -1.27 33.76
CA VAL A 364 -32.51 -1.75 34.84
C VAL A 364 -32.31 -3.26 34.69
N VAL A 365 -31.06 -3.69 34.52
CA VAL A 365 -30.69 -5.10 34.42
C VAL A 365 -29.93 -5.53 35.67
N LEU A 366 -30.42 -6.53 36.40
CA LEU A 366 -29.80 -7.05 37.62
C LEU A 366 -29.42 -8.53 37.46
N ILE A 367 -28.13 -8.84 37.60
CA ILE A 367 -27.58 -10.21 37.52
C ILE A 367 -26.98 -10.61 38.87
N TRP A 368 -27.42 -11.75 39.42
CA TRP A 368 -27.03 -12.17 40.77
C TRP A 368 -26.85 -13.68 40.93
N GLY A 369 -26.28 -14.08 42.06
CA GLY A 369 -26.18 -15.47 42.52
C GLY A 369 -24.75 -15.98 42.49
N ASP A 370 -24.20 -16.37 43.64
CA ASP A 370 -22.80 -16.76 43.81
C ASP A 370 -22.53 -18.27 43.67
N GLY A 371 -23.58 -19.06 43.41
CA GLY A 371 -23.54 -20.52 43.29
C GLY A 371 -24.82 -21.10 42.68
N ARG A 372 -24.86 -22.42 42.45
CA ARG A 372 -26.02 -23.09 41.81
C ARG A 372 -27.30 -23.01 42.64
N GLU A 373 -27.13 -23.03 43.96
CA GLU A 373 -28.20 -23.09 44.95
C GLU A 373 -28.41 -21.73 45.64
N ALA A 374 -27.85 -20.66 45.09
CA ALA A 374 -28.00 -19.33 45.67
C ALA A 374 -29.45 -18.85 45.54
N GLU A 375 -30.04 -18.43 46.66
CA GLU A 375 -31.40 -17.89 46.72
C GLU A 375 -31.41 -16.40 47.09
N LEU A 376 -32.32 -15.65 46.49
CA LEU A 376 -32.60 -14.28 46.93
C LEU A 376 -33.30 -14.28 48.29
N PRO A 377 -32.81 -13.50 49.27
CA PRO A 377 -33.54 -13.26 50.50
C PRO A 377 -34.97 -12.76 50.23
N SER A 378 -35.95 -13.25 50.98
CA SER A 378 -37.39 -12.94 50.78
C SER A 378 -37.68 -11.43 50.75
N LYS A 379 -37.02 -10.65 51.61
CA LYS A 379 -37.11 -9.18 51.63
C LYS A 379 -36.58 -8.53 50.35
N VAL A 380 -35.48 -9.05 49.79
CA VAL A 380 -34.91 -8.55 48.51
C VAL A 380 -35.84 -8.89 47.36
N ARG A 381 -36.35 -10.12 47.30
CA ARG A 381 -37.33 -10.54 46.28
C ARG A 381 -38.57 -9.65 46.30
N THR A 382 -39.12 -9.37 47.50
CA THR A 382 -40.28 -8.49 47.68
C THR A 382 -39.99 -7.06 47.22
N ALA A 383 -38.80 -6.53 47.52
CA ALA A 383 -38.38 -5.19 47.09
C ALA A 383 -38.26 -5.09 45.57
N LEU A 384 -37.64 -6.07 44.91
CA LEU A 384 -37.52 -6.12 43.44
C LEU A 384 -38.88 -6.26 42.77
N SER A 385 -39.77 -7.12 43.31
CA SER A 385 -41.16 -7.20 42.83
C SER A 385 -41.87 -5.86 43.00
N SER A 386 -41.73 -5.17 44.14
CA SER A 386 -42.34 -3.85 44.31
C SER A 386 -41.85 -2.81 43.28
N LEU A 387 -40.58 -2.86 42.86
CA LEU A 387 -40.05 -2.00 41.80
C LEU A 387 -40.64 -2.33 40.43
N GLN A 388 -40.83 -3.62 40.15
CA GLN A 388 -41.44 -4.09 38.90
C GLN A 388 -42.91 -3.62 38.81
N TRP A 389 -43.72 -3.94 39.82
CA TRP A 389 -45.15 -3.64 39.84
C TRP A 389 -45.48 -2.14 39.75
N ARG A 390 -44.65 -1.27 40.37
CA ARG A 390 -44.86 0.19 40.33
C ARG A 390 -44.60 0.81 38.97
N ASN A 391 -43.90 0.10 38.08
CA ASN A 391 -43.43 0.61 36.79
C ASN A 391 -43.98 -0.17 35.58
N ASP A 392 -44.89 -1.14 35.78
CA ASP A 392 -45.51 -2.01 34.76
C ASP A 392 -46.57 -1.29 33.87
N GLY A 393 -46.42 0.02 33.63
CA GLY A 393 -47.33 0.82 32.80
C GLY A 393 -47.09 0.76 31.29
N SER A 394 -46.07 0.02 30.82
CA SER A 394 -45.70 -0.12 29.40
C SER A 394 -45.64 -1.58 28.96
N ASP A 395 -45.92 -1.88 27.68
CA ASP A 395 -46.02 -3.23 27.08
C ASP A 395 -44.78 -4.16 27.26
N LEU A 396 -43.68 -3.68 27.86
CA LEU A 396 -42.50 -4.46 28.25
C LEU A 396 -41.96 -4.02 29.63
N SER A 397 -41.66 -4.98 30.51
CA SER A 397 -41.04 -4.73 31.83
C SER A 397 -39.62 -4.17 31.66
N ARG A 398 -39.39 -2.92 32.11
CA ARG A 398 -38.07 -2.26 32.06
C ARG A 398 -37.10 -2.72 33.15
N LEU A 399 -37.58 -3.47 34.15
CA LEU A 399 -36.73 -4.15 35.12
C LEU A 399 -36.50 -5.60 34.65
N LEU A 400 -35.26 -5.94 34.32
CA LEU A 400 -34.82 -7.29 34.01
C LEU A 400 -33.98 -7.82 35.18
N SER A 401 -34.42 -8.89 35.82
CA SER A 401 -33.64 -9.55 36.86
C SER A 401 -33.44 -11.01 36.49
N SER A 402 -32.24 -11.56 36.72
CA SER A 402 -32.02 -13.00 36.57
C SER A 402 -32.99 -13.77 37.49
N THR A 403 -33.74 -14.71 36.92
CA THR A 403 -34.70 -15.55 37.69
C THR A 403 -34.01 -16.72 38.39
N MET A 404 -32.84 -17.10 37.89
CA MET A 404 -31.98 -18.15 38.42
C MET A 404 -30.61 -17.55 38.78
N PRO A 405 -29.86 -18.16 39.72
CA PRO A 405 -28.54 -17.67 40.09
C PRO A 405 -27.49 -17.93 38.99
N SER A 406 -26.74 -16.88 38.62
CA SER A 406 -25.79 -16.88 37.51
C SER A 406 -24.38 -17.38 37.85
N ARG A 407 -24.15 -17.89 39.07
CA ARG A 407 -22.84 -18.41 39.56
C ARG A 407 -21.69 -17.41 39.40
N LEU A 408 -21.87 -16.21 39.91
CA LEU A 408 -20.95 -15.09 39.77
C LEU A 408 -19.93 -15.02 40.91
N ASN A 409 -18.75 -14.51 40.59
CA ASN A 409 -17.88 -13.83 41.54
C ASN A 409 -17.61 -12.36 41.13
N ALA A 410 -18.08 -11.96 39.93
CA ALA A 410 -17.88 -10.64 39.33
C ALA A 410 -18.73 -9.52 39.95
N ALA A 411 -18.16 -8.32 40.07
CA ALA A 411 -18.90 -7.09 40.35
C ALA A 411 -18.69 -6.08 39.20
N LEU A 412 -19.79 -5.69 38.55
CA LEU A 412 -19.81 -4.85 37.36
C LEU A 412 -20.99 -3.88 37.42
N VAL A 413 -20.75 -2.63 37.01
CA VAL A 413 -21.80 -1.66 36.68
C VAL A 413 -21.56 -1.14 35.27
N VAL A 414 -22.58 -1.07 34.42
CA VAL A 414 -22.49 -0.45 33.08
C VAL A 414 -23.66 0.49 32.87
N ALA A 415 -23.36 1.76 32.58
CA ALA A 415 -24.35 2.76 32.19
C ALA A 415 -24.30 2.95 30.66
N ASP A 416 -25.43 2.61 30.02
CA ASP A 416 -25.61 2.61 28.57
C ASP A 416 -24.47 1.82 27.87
N ASP A 417 -23.93 2.37 26.78
CA ASP A 417 -22.70 1.92 26.11
C ASP A 417 -21.55 2.93 26.32
N ARG A 418 -21.62 3.73 27.39
CA ARG A 418 -20.77 4.90 27.61
C ARG A 418 -19.80 4.76 28.78
N GLU A 419 -20.23 4.17 29.90
CA GLU A 419 -19.41 4.08 31.11
C GLU A 419 -19.56 2.74 31.83
N ALA A 420 -18.48 2.24 32.43
CA ALA A 420 -18.51 1.02 33.22
C ALA A 420 -17.54 1.05 34.41
N LEU A 421 -17.91 0.35 35.49
CA LEU A 421 -17.06 0.09 36.65
C LEU A 421 -16.88 -1.42 36.82
N VAL A 422 -15.64 -1.89 36.77
CA VAL A 422 -15.25 -3.27 37.10
C VAL A 422 -14.44 -3.26 38.39
N THR A 423 -14.84 -4.05 39.38
CA THR A 423 -14.21 -4.01 40.71
C THR A 423 -14.25 -5.35 41.44
N GLY A 424 -13.36 -5.53 42.40
CA GLY A 424 -13.44 -6.61 43.40
C GLY A 424 -14.41 -6.30 44.55
N TYR A 425 -14.93 -5.06 44.61
CA TYR A 425 -15.87 -4.59 45.63
C TYR A 425 -17.31 -5.01 45.32
N HIS A 426 -17.90 -5.85 46.18
CA HIS A 426 -19.27 -6.33 46.00
C HIS A 426 -20.24 -5.30 46.59
N PHE A 427 -20.56 -4.23 45.85
CA PHE A 427 -21.30 -3.05 46.30
C PHE A 427 -22.75 -3.29 46.78
N LEU A 428 -23.34 -4.47 46.53
CA LEU A 428 -24.65 -4.89 47.11
C LEU A 428 -24.52 -5.92 48.25
N ARG A 429 -23.30 -6.22 48.69
CA ARG A 429 -22.98 -7.10 49.82
C ARG A 429 -22.60 -6.28 51.06
N ARG A 430 -22.84 -6.84 52.24
CA ARG A 430 -22.28 -6.30 53.48
C ARG A 430 -20.79 -6.66 53.57
N ASP A 431 -19.93 -5.70 53.25
CA ASP A 431 -18.46 -5.85 53.36
C ASP A 431 -17.92 -5.38 54.72
N GLU A 432 -16.73 -5.87 55.07
CA GLU A 432 -16.00 -5.47 56.26
C GLU A 432 -15.52 -4.01 56.15
N ILE A 433 -15.64 -3.27 57.25
CA ILE A 433 -15.28 -1.86 57.32
C ILE A 433 -13.75 -1.73 57.33
N GLY A 434 -13.21 -0.78 56.56
CA GLY A 434 -11.79 -0.47 56.53
C GLY A 434 -10.95 -1.29 55.54
N LEU A 435 -11.58 -2.14 54.71
CA LEU A 435 -10.89 -2.82 53.62
C LEU A 435 -10.59 -1.85 52.47
N GLN A 436 -9.34 -1.83 52.04
CA GLN A 436 -8.92 -1.15 50.82
C GLN A 436 -9.50 -1.86 49.60
N GLN A 437 -10.24 -1.12 48.78
CA GLN A 437 -10.86 -1.59 47.54
C GLN A 437 -10.17 -0.95 46.34
N VAL A 438 -10.05 -1.70 45.24
CA VAL A 438 -9.55 -1.19 43.96
C VAL A 438 -10.49 -1.65 42.86
N GLY A 439 -10.89 -0.69 42.03
CA GLY A 439 -11.70 -0.90 40.83
C GLY A 439 -11.14 -0.09 39.66
N LEU A 440 -11.68 -0.35 38.47
CA LEU A 440 -11.36 0.38 37.24
C LEU A 440 -12.65 0.96 36.67
N HIS A 441 -12.72 2.29 36.61
CA HIS A 441 -13.76 3.02 35.90
C HIS A 441 -13.29 3.28 34.49
N VAL A 442 -14.11 2.92 33.51
CA VAL A 442 -13.82 3.12 32.09
C VAL A 442 -14.93 3.93 31.42
N ARG A 443 -14.55 4.86 30.55
CA ARG A 443 -15.45 5.78 29.85
C ARG A 443 -15.12 5.85 28.36
N ALA A 444 -16.14 5.79 27.52
CA ALA A 444 -16.02 5.90 26.08
C ALA A 444 -15.45 7.29 25.70
N PRO A 445 -14.36 7.36 24.91
CA PRO A 445 -13.69 8.63 24.60
C PRO A 445 -14.44 9.49 23.57
N HIS A 446 -15.43 8.92 22.88
CA HIS A 446 -16.22 9.59 21.84
C HIS A 446 -17.64 9.04 21.79
N ALA A 447 -18.56 9.76 21.14
CA ALA A 447 -19.97 9.37 21.03
C ALA A 447 -20.23 8.09 20.21
N GLY A 448 -19.27 7.61 19.39
CA GLY A 448 -19.40 6.37 18.61
C GLY A 448 -19.22 5.07 19.41
N PRO A 449 -19.20 3.90 18.76
CA PRO A 449 -19.15 2.57 19.41
C PRO A 449 -17.87 2.37 20.23
N CYS A 450 -17.98 1.71 21.39
CA CYS A 450 -16.89 1.50 22.33
C CYS A 450 -16.71 0.01 22.64
N LEU A 451 -15.78 -0.65 21.94
CA LEU A 451 -15.63 -2.12 21.99
C LEU A 451 -15.37 -2.69 23.40
N PRO A 452 -14.60 -2.05 24.30
CA PRO A 452 -14.41 -2.57 25.66
C PRO A 452 -15.72 -2.62 26.46
N ILE A 453 -16.57 -1.59 26.32
CA ILE A 453 -17.87 -1.51 27.02
C ILE A 453 -18.88 -2.45 26.36
N GLU A 454 -18.96 -2.49 25.03
CA GLU A 454 -19.78 -3.47 24.31
C GLU A 454 -19.38 -4.91 24.67
N SER A 455 -18.09 -5.18 24.90
CA SER A 455 -17.61 -6.49 25.34
C SER A 455 -18.09 -6.84 26.76
N LEU A 456 -18.17 -5.87 27.67
CA LEU A 456 -18.76 -6.04 29.01
C LEU A 456 -20.26 -6.33 28.93
N LEU A 457 -20.99 -5.56 28.11
CA LEU A 457 -22.42 -5.76 27.86
C LEU A 457 -22.70 -7.14 27.23
N LEU A 458 -21.89 -7.57 26.25
CA LEU A 458 -21.96 -8.90 25.66
C LEU A 458 -21.71 -10.01 26.68
N TRP A 459 -20.75 -9.82 27.59
CA TRP A 459 -20.51 -10.76 28.68
C TRP A 459 -21.71 -10.83 29.64
N ALA A 460 -22.27 -9.68 30.02
CA ALA A 460 -23.46 -9.62 30.86
C ALA A 460 -24.67 -10.31 30.20
N ARG A 461 -24.92 -10.06 28.91
CA ARG A 461 -25.97 -10.74 28.14
C ARG A 461 -25.80 -12.26 28.13
N ARG A 462 -24.57 -12.76 27.88
CA ARG A 462 -24.25 -14.20 27.95
C ARG A 462 -24.49 -14.80 29.34
N THR A 463 -24.32 -14.00 30.39
CA THR A 463 -24.38 -14.44 31.80
C THR A 463 -25.80 -14.41 32.37
N LEU A 464 -26.67 -13.56 31.81
CA LEU A 464 -28.06 -13.40 32.26
C LEU A 464 -28.88 -14.70 32.06
N GLN A 465 -28.57 -15.51 31.04
CA GLN A 465 -29.30 -16.72 30.61
C GLN A 465 -30.83 -16.49 30.39
N HIS A 466 -31.47 -17.21 29.47
CA HIS A 466 -32.90 -17.10 29.10
C HIS A 466 -33.30 -15.94 28.16
N GLN A 467 -34.60 -15.91 27.84
CA GLN A 467 -35.30 -15.02 26.89
C GLN A 467 -35.03 -13.52 27.16
N TYR A 468 -34.80 -13.15 28.43
CA TYR A 468 -34.54 -11.78 28.84
C TYR A 468 -33.18 -11.23 28.38
N GLY A 469 -32.21 -12.09 28.07
CA GLY A 469 -30.91 -11.67 27.51
C GLY A 469 -31.06 -10.97 26.16
N GLN A 470 -32.05 -11.36 25.35
CA GLN A 470 -32.31 -10.75 24.04
C GLN A 470 -32.91 -9.33 24.14
N LEU A 471 -33.43 -8.96 25.31
CA LEU A 471 -33.98 -7.62 25.57
C LEU A 471 -32.92 -6.62 26.05
N MET A 472 -31.68 -7.09 26.30
CA MET A 472 -30.59 -6.23 26.74
C MET A 472 -29.93 -5.55 25.54
N LEU A 473 -29.82 -4.23 25.60
CA LEU A 473 -29.09 -3.41 24.64
C LEU A 473 -27.59 -3.60 24.84
N VAL A 474 -26.86 -3.81 23.75
CA VAL A 474 -25.44 -4.16 23.75
C VAL A 474 -24.66 -3.33 22.74
N ARG A 475 -25.17 -3.16 21.52
CA ARG A 475 -24.45 -2.45 20.46
C ARG A 475 -24.86 -0.98 20.41
N HIS A 476 -23.93 -0.10 20.05
CA HIS A 476 -24.19 1.35 19.98
C HIS A 476 -25.42 1.74 19.15
N ASP A 477 -25.67 1.06 18.03
CA ASP A 477 -26.84 1.30 17.16
C ASP A 477 -28.18 0.89 17.80
N GLU A 478 -28.15 -0.01 18.79
CA GLU A 478 -29.34 -0.36 19.60
C GLU A 478 -29.69 0.76 20.58
N PHE A 479 -28.71 1.57 21.00
CA PHE A 479 -28.91 2.73 21.86
C PHE A 479 -29.33 4.01 21.07
N ASP A 480 -29.20 4.05 19.74
CA ASP A 480 -29.67 5.18 18.91
C ASP A 480 -30.34 4.68 17.63
N PRO A 481 -31.57 4.12 17.73
CA PRO A 481 -32.24 3.50 16.58
C PRO A 481 -32.62 4.55 15.53
N VAL A 482 -31.98 4.49 14.37
CA VAL A 482 -32.36 5.29 13.20
C VAL A 482 -33.75 4.86 12.70
N PRO A 483 -34.71 5.78 12.52
CA PRO A 483 -36.04 5.42 12.02
C PRO A 483 -35.98 4.74 10.63
N VAL A 484 -36.63 3.60 10.50
CA VAL A 484 -36.74 2.85 9.24
C VAL A 484 -37.33 3.75 8.15
N GLY A 485 -36.57 4.03 7.09
CA GLY A 485 -36.99 4.85 5.95
C GLY A 485 -36.54 6.31 5.96
N ALA A 486 -35.88 6.78 7.03
CA ALA A 486 -35.18 8.06 6.97
C ALA A 486 -33.90 7.91 6.11
N PRO A 487 -33.55 8.89 5.24
CA PRO A 487 -32.21 8.92 4.66
C PRO A 487 -31.23 8.91 5.84
N ALA A 488 -30.21 8.04 5.79
CA ALA A 488 -29.17 7.97 6.80
C ALA A 488 -28.74 9.41 7.07
N ARG A 489 -29.12 9.96 8.23
CA ARG A 489 -28.56 11.23 8.67
C ARG A 489 -27.08 10.92 8.73
N VAL A 490 -26.31 11.57 7.87
CA VAL A 490 -24.87 11.68 8.06
C VAL A 490 -24.75 12.42 9.39
N THR A 491 -24.71 11.67 10.48
CA THR A 491 -24.43 12.19 11.80
C THR A 491 -22.99 12.65 11.74
N ASP A 492 -22.82 13.96 11.62
CA ASP A 492 -21.57 14.71 11.55
C ASP A 492 -20.68 14.59 12.82
N ALA A 493 -20.74 13.51 13.60
CA ALA A 493 -20.09 13.48 14.91
C ALA A 493 -19.60 12.11 15.44
N ALA A 494 -19.60 11.04 14.65
CA ALA A 494 -18.51 10.07 14.84
C ALA A 494 -17.33 10.68 14.08
N PRO A 495 -16.14 10.87 14.68
CA PRO A 495 -14.96 11.16 13.88
C PRO A 495 -14.82 9.99 12.93
N ARG A 496 -15.33 10.17 11.70
CA ARG A 496 -14.99 9.32 10.58
C ARG A 496 -13.48 9.34 10.61
N TRP A 497 -12.90 8.18 10.91
CA TRP A 497 -11.49 7.95 10.61
C TRP A 497 -11.27 8.60 9.26
N PRO A 498 -10.32 9.54 9.11
CA PRO A 498 -10.14 10.18 7.83
C PRO A 498 -10.08 9.05 6.82
N GLU A 499 -11.05 9.01 5.90
CA GLU A 499 -11.12 7.97 4.86
C GLU A 499 -9.82 7.96 4.03
N SER A 500 -8.95 8.95 4.25
CA SER A 500 -7.51 8.92 4.03
C SER A 500 -6.75 8.04 5.05
N GLU A 501 -7.04 6.72 5.11
CA GLU A 501 -5.88 5.82 5.14
C GLU A 501 -5.11 6.19 3.88
N ALA A 502 -3.90 6.77 3.99
CA ALA A 502 -3.13 7.16 2.82
C ALA A 502 -3.12 5.96 1.86
N PRO A 503 -3.74 6.07 0.67
CA PRO A 503 -4.00 4.89 -0.13
C PRO A 503 -2.66 4.22 -0.40
N ALA A 504 -2.62 2.90 -0.21
CA ALA A 504 -1.40 2.14 -0.43
C ALA A 504 -0.83 2.54 -1.81
N PRO A 505 0.47 2.88 -1.90
CA PRO A 505 1.08 3.27 -3.16
C PRO A 505 0.77 2.28 -4.28
N GLY A 506 0.69 2.75 -5.53
CA GLY A 506 0.52 1.85 -6.68
C GLY A 506 1.74 0.93 -6.90
N PRO A 507 1.60 -0.16 -7.68
CA PRO A 507 2.75 -1.00 -8.04
C PRO A 507 3.76 -0.24 -8.92
N PRO A 508 5.07 -0.50 -8.77
CA PRO A 508 6.10 0.09 -9.63
C PRO A 508 6.18 -0.64 -10.99
N PRO A 509 6.81 -0.02 -12.01
CA PRO A 509 7.12 -0.68 -13.29
C PRO A 509 8.12 -1.86 -13.15
N GLU A 510 7.90 -2.91 -13.93
CA GLU A 510 8.75 -4.12 -14.02
C GLU A 510 9.77 -4.10 -15.17
N GLY A 511 9.72 -3.08 -16.04
CA GLY A 511 10.56 -2.98 -17.24
C GLY A 511 12.07 -2.91 -16.96
N GLU A 512 12.87 -3.12 -18.02
CA GLU A 512 14.30 -2.81 -18.01
C GLU A 512 14.53 -1.37 -17.56
N THR A 513 15.63 -1.15 -16.85
CA THR A 513 15.90 0.13 -16.17
C THR A 513 16.29 1.19 -17.20
N ASP A 514 15.30 1.82 -17.84
CA ASP A 514 15.47 3.13 -18.45
C ASP A 514 15.38 4.24 -17.39
N GLU A 515 15.77 5.47 -17.73
CA GLU A 515 15.77 6.60 -16.80
C GLU A 515 14.38 6.85 -16.21
N LEU A 516 13.33 6.76 -17.04
CA LEU A 516 11.94 6.92 -16.60
C LEU A 516 11.53 5.87 -15.55
N THR A 517 11.88 4.61 -15.78
CA THR A 517 11.63 3.50 -14.86
C THR A 517 12.40 3.70 -13.55
N ALA A 518 13.63 4.21 -13.61
CA ALA A 518 14.42 4.52 -12.41
C ALA A 518 13.75 5.61 -11.55
N SER A 519 13.32 6.72 -12.15
CA SER A 519 12.61 7.80 -11.45
C SER A 519 11.30 7.31 -10.82
N GLN A 520 10.55 6.47 -11.54
CA GLN A 520 9.32 5.86 -11.05
C GLN A 520 9.55 4.93 -9.85
N VAL A 521 10.64 4.16 -9.85
CA VAL A 521 11.00 3.27 -8.72
C VAL A 521 11.44 4.08 -7.51
N LYS A 522 12.21 5.17 -7.70
CA LYS A 522 12.62 6.08 -6.62
C LYS A 522 11.39 6.69 -5.94
N LEU A 523 10.47 7.23 -6.74
CA LEU A 523 9.24 7.81 -6.22
C LEU A 523 8.33 6.78 -5.53
N TRP A 524 8.20 5.58 -6.10
CA TRP A 524 7.47 4.49 -5.45
C TRP A 524 8.03 4.16 -4.05
N ALA A 525 9.36 4.15 -3.90
CA ALA A 525 9.99 3.93 -2.61
C ALA A 525 9.72 5.07 -1.62
N GLU A 526 9.79 6.33 -2.06
CA GLU A 526 9.46 7.51 -1.24
C GLU A 526 8.00 7.49 -0.77
N GLN A 527 7.07 7.11 -1.65
CA GLN A 527 5.64 6.96 -1.28
C GLN A 527 5.46 5.93 -0.16
N TRP A 528 6.18 4.81 -0.20
CA TRP A 528 6.17 3.82 0.88
C TRP A 528 6.81 4.33 2.17
N GLN A 529 7.89 5.09 2.09
CA GLN A 529 8.52 5.71 3.28
C GLN A 529 7.59 6.72 3.93
N ASN A 530 6.89 7.54 3.13
CA ASN A 530 5.88 8.49 3.61
C ASN A 530 4.70 7.77 4.28
N ALA A 531 4.22 6.66 3.68
CA ALA A 531 3.20 5.82 4.30
C ALA A 531 3.66 5.27 5.66
N ALA A 532 4.91 4.80 5.75
CA ALA A 532 5.48 4.28 6.99
C ALA A 532 5.62 5.37 8.08
N ALA A 533 6.07 6.57 7.71
CA ALA A 533 6.15 7.72 8.60
C ALA A 533 4.77 8.13 9.14
N ARG A 534 3.74 8.16 8.28
CA ARG A 534 2.35 8.42 8.69
C ARG A 534 1.82 7.37 9.67
N LEU A 535 2.06 6.08 9.41
CA LEU A 535 1.67 5.02 10.34
C LEU A 535 2.37 5.17 11.69
N ALA A 536 3.66 5.52 11.70
CA ALA A 536 4.39 5.78 12.95
C ALA A 536 3.81 6.99 13.71
N GLN A 537 3.44 8.07 13.02
CA GLN A 537 2.77 9.23 13.62
C GLN A 537 1.41 8.88 14.23
N LEU A 538 0.60 8.07 13.53
CA LEU A 538 -0.69 7.60 14.03
C LEU A 538 -0.57 6.73 15.29
N VAL A 539 0.55 6.03 15.45
CA VAL A 539 0.85 5.25 16.67
C VAL A 539 1.35 6.16 17.79
N ALA A 540 2.19 7.14 17.48
CA ALA A 540 2.75 8.07 18.47
C ALA A 540 1.71 9.04 19.03
N GLY A 541 0.73 9.47 18.23
CA GLY A 541 -0.34 10.37 18.65
C GLY A 541 -1.38 9.75 19.59
N ARG A 542 -1.24 8.47 19.92
CA ARG A 542 -2.19 7.70 20.74
C ARG A 542 -1.75 7.63 22.19
N THR A 543 -2.40 8.43 23.02
CA THR A 543 -2.05 8.61 24.45
C THR A 543 -3.00 7.89 25.40
N LEU A 544 -4.18 7.46 24.95
CA LEU A 544 -5.15 6.77 25.79
C LEU A 544 -4.68 5.35 26.13
N PRO A 545 -4.99 4.86 27.35
CA PRO A 545 -4.73 3.48 27.71
C PRO A 545 -5.63 2.53 26.92
N ARG A 546 -5.16 1.29 26.77
CA ARG A 546 -5.89 0.23 26.07
C ARG A 546 -6.51 -0.71 27.08
N VAL A 547 -7.76 -1.09 26.87
CA VAL A 547 -8.46 -1.98 27.78
C VAL A 547 -9.01 -3.19 27.04
N ARG A 548 -8.86 -4.36 27.66
CA ARG A 548 -9.34 -5.66 27.19
C ARG A 548 -10.09 -6.38 28.30
N LEU A 549 -11.19 -7.05 27.94
CA LEU A 549 -11.91 -7.95 28.82
C LEU A 549 -11.11 -9.22 29.13
N VAL A 550 -11.10 -9.65 30.40
CA VAL A 550 -10.50 -10.91 30.88
C VAL A 550 -11.58 -11.73 31.58
N GLU A 551 -11.72 -12.99 31.19
CA GLU A 551 -12.77 -13.91 31.67
C GLU A 551 -12.14 -15.15 32.31
N ASP A 552 -12.68 -15.59 33.45
CA ASP A 552 -12.42 -16.90 34.05
C ASP A 552 -10.91 -17.27 34.13
N ALA A 553 -10.52 -18.44 33.60
CA ALA A 553 -9.15 -18.96 33.62
C ALA A 553 -8.12 -18.07 32.90
N ALA A 554 -8.54 -17.13 32.05
CA ALA A 554 -7.62 -16.21 31.38
C ALA A 554 -6.83 -15.35 32.37
N HIS A 555 -7.37 -15.07 33.56
CA HIS A 555 -6.65 -14.38 34.62
C HIS A 555 -5.39 -15.14 35.05
N ARG A 556 -5.48 -16.46 35.22
CA ARG A 556 -4.34 -17.30 35.64
C ARG A 556 -3.26 -17.37 34.56
N GLU A 557 -3.65 -17.39 33.28
CA GLU A 557 -2.70 -17.31 32.17
C GLU A 557 -1.95 -15.98 32.15
N LEU A 558 -2.63 -14.85 32.44
CA LEU A 558 -1.97 -13.54 32.53
C LEU A 558 -0.95 -13.47 33.68
N LEU A 559 -1.21 -14.13 34.81
CA LEU A 559 -0.22 -14.24 35.88
C LEU A 559 1.03 -14.99 35.42
N TRP A 560 0.85 -16.13 34.75
CA TRP A 560 1.97 -16.89 34.23
C TRP A 560 2.72 -16.14 33.12
N ASP A 561 2.02 -15.44 32.23
CA ASP A 561 2.65 -14.58 31.22
C ASP A 561 3.43 -13.43 31.85
N ALA A 562 2.87 -12.83 32.91
CA ALA A 562 3.58 -11.83 33.68
C ALA A 562 4.88 -12.40 34.25
N LEU A 563 4.89 -13.62 34.80
CA LEU A 563 6.09 -14.27 35.34
C LEU A 563 7.12 -14.68 34.26
N ARG A 564 6.66 -15.10 33.08
CA ARG A 564 7.55 -15.50 31.98
C ARG A 564 8.28 -14.31 31.36
N ARG A 565 7.60 -13.16 31.23
CA ARG A 565 8.17 -11.97 30.60
C ARG A 565 9.23 -11.30 31.48
N PRO A 566 10.32 -10.78 30.89
CA PRO A 566 11.24 -9.92 31.61
C PRO A 566 10.51 -8.64 32.03
N GLY A 567 10.81 -8.15 33.23
CA GLY A 567 10.18 -6.95 33.77
C GLY A 567 10.81 -6.52 35.09
N ARG A 568 10.53 -5.28 35.50
CA ARG A 568 11.11 -4.68 36.71
C ARG A 568 10.27 -4.96 37.95
N ARG A 569 8.94 -5.01 37.82
CA ARG A 569 8.00 -5.28 38.93
C ARG A 569 6.92 -6.31 38.63
N LEU A 570 6.40 -6.93 39.69
CA LEU A 570 5.17 -7.72 39.71
C LEU A 570 4.46 -7.47 41.04
N VAL A 571 3.21 -7.01 41.02
CA VAL A 571 2.39 -6.86 42.23
C VAL A 571 1.16 -7.75 42.11
N LEU A 572 0.90 -8.54 43.16
CA LEU A 572 -0.28 -9.38 43.30
C LEU A 572 -1.10 -8.91 44.51
N GLY A 573 -2.33 -8.49 44.27
CA GLY A 573 -3.30 -8.15 45.30
C GLY A 573 -4.39 -9.21 45.39
N GLY A 574 -4.83 -9.53 46.61
CA GLY A 574 -6.02 -10.36 46.83
C GLY A 574 -6.62 -10.20 48.23
N PHE A 575 -7.73 -10.90 48.46
CA PHE A 575 -8.38 -10.91 49.78
C PHE A 575 -7.82 -12.03 50.66
N LEU A 576 -7.64 -13.22 50.08
CA LEU A 576 -7.26 -14.42 50.81
C LEU A 576 -6.08 -15.12 50.14
N ALA A 577 -4.94 -15.22 50.80
CA ALA A 577 -3.85 -16.09 50.36
C ALA A 577 -4.20 -17.56 50.64
N HIS A 578 -4.28 -18.39 49.60
CA HIS A 578 -4.66 -19.80 49.71
C HIS A 578 -3.53 -20.73 49.24
N PRO A 579 -3.20 -21.82 49.97
CA PRO A 579 -2.17 -22.78 49.58
C PRO A 579 -2.37 -23.40 48.18
N ASP A 580 -3.63 -23.68 47.80
CA ASP A 580 -3.92 -24.24 46.48
C ASP A 580 -3.66 -23.25 45.33
N ALA A 581 -3.73 -21.94 45.60
CA ALA A 581 -3.39 -20.91 44.63
C ALA A 581 -1.87 -20.63 44.62
N LEU A 582 -1.20 -20.82 45.75
CA LEU A 582 0.25 -20.68 45.94
C LEU A 582 0.93 -22.05 45.95
N ASP A 583 0.71 -22.81 44.87
CA ASP A 583 1.31 -24.12 44.72
C ASP A 583 2.86 -24.05 44.62
N PRO A 584 3.57 -25.16 44.86
CA PRO A 584 5.04 -25.17 44.77
C PRO A 584 5.60 -24.70 43.43
N ARG A 585 4.87 -24.85 42.32
CA ARG A 585 5.34 -24.44 40.98
C ARG A 585 5.34 -22.92 40.87
N LEU A 586 4.25 -22.27 41.32
CA LEU A 586 4.15 -20.81 41.33
C LEU A 586 5.18 -20.19 42.26
N LEU A 587 5.40 -20.78 43.44
CA LEU A 587 6.41 -20.30 44.39
C LEU A 587 7.83 -20.40 43.79
N THR A 588 8.18 -21.50 43.13
CA THR A 588 9.47 -21.62 42.42
C THR A 588 9.61 -20.58 41.31
N ALA A 589 8.57 -20.36 40.50
CA ALA A 589 8.62 -19.36 39.44
C ALA A 589 8.78 -17.93 39.98
N ILE A 590 8.14 -17.60 41.10
CA ILE A 590 8.33 -16.32 41.80
C ILE A 590 9.78 -16.19 42.26
N ASP A 591 10.35 -17.23 42.88
CA ASP A 591 11.72 -17.25 43.39
C ASP A 591 12.76 -17.07 42.27
N GLU A 592 12.59 -17.77 41.15
CA GLU A 592 13.45 -17.66 39.97
C GLU A 592 13.44 -16.23 39.40
N ARG A 593 12.26 -15.60 39.32
CA ARG A 593 12.14 -14.24 38.78
C ARG A 593 12.66 -13.19 39.74
N ALA A 594 12.45 -13.38 41.04
CA ALA A 594 13.03 -12.51 42.05
C ALA A 594 14.56 -12.61 42.06
N SER A 595 15.10 -13.83 41.94
CA SER A 595 16.55 -14.08 41.80
C SER A 595 17.14 -13.44 40.54
N ALA A 596 16.35 -13.31 39.46
CA ALA A 596 16.71 -12.57 38.26
C ALA A 596 16.61 -11.03 38.41
N GLY A 597 16.36 -10.52 39.63
CA GLY A 597 16.37 -9.09 39.97
C GLY A 597 15.03 -8.37 39.85
N ARG A 598 13.92 -9.08 39.59
CA ARG A 598 12.58 -8.48 39.51
C ARG A 598 11.97 -8.29 40.90
N ARG A 599 11.42 -7.12 41.20
CA ARG A 599 10.71 -6.88 42.46
C ARG A 599 9.33 -7.51 42.44
N ILE A 600 9.01 -8.34 43.43
CA ILE A 600 7.71 -9.00 43.54
C ILE A 600 7.05 -8.60 44.86
N SER A 601 5.82 -8.09 44.81
CA SER A 601 5.06 -7.65 45.98
C SER A 601 3.72 -8.35 46.04
N LEU A 602 3.43 -9.04 47.14
CA LEU A 602 2.16 -9.72 47.39
C LEU A 602 1.45 -9.02 48.55
N VAL A 603 0.23 -8.53 48.32
CA VAL A 603 -0.58 -7.82 49.31
C VAL A 603 -1.91 -8.55 49.50
N TYR A 604 -2.22 -8.95 50.73
CA TYR A 604 -3.45 -9.71 51.02
C TYR A 604 -3.99 -9.45 52.43
N HIS A 605 -5.28 -9.72 52.65
CA HIS A 605 -5.91 -9.51 53.96
C HIS A 605 -5.82 -10.73 54.89
N ARG A 606 -6.13 -11.92 54.39
CA ARG A 606 -6.16 -13.17 55.17
C ARG A 606 -5.25 -14.23 54.55
N SER A 607 -4.95 -15.27 55.31
CA SER A 607 -4.27 -16.48 54.81
C SER A 607 -4.88 -17.70 55.46
N THR A 608 -4.92 -18.83 54.74
CA THR A 608 -5.32 -20.13 55.29
C THR A 608 -4.13 -21.06 55.49
N ALA A 609 -4.25 -21.94 56.50
CA ALA A 609 -3.32 -23.04 56.70
C ALA A 609 -3.68 -24.21 55.79
N SER A 610 -2.68 -24.82 55.16
CA SER A 610 -2.84 -26.12 54.53
C SER A 610 -2.97 -27.21 55.59
N GLY A 611 -3.63 -28.34 55.27
CA GLY A 611 -3.73 -29.51 56.16
C GLY A 611 -2.39 -30.12 56.59
N THR A 612 -1.26 -29.58 56.15
CA THR A 612 0.12 -29.95 56.51
C THR A 612 0.75 -29.03 57.57
N GLY A 613 0.02 -28.03 58.07
CA GLY A 613 0.46 -27.17 59.18
C GLY A 613 1.29 -25.94 58.79
N ARG A 614 1.58 -25.71 57.49
CA ARG A 614 2.15 -24.44 57.00
C ARG A 614 1.03 -23.51 56.50
N ASP A 615 1.01 -22.29 57.06
CA ASP A 615 0.21 -21.15 56.60
C ASP A 615 0.74 -20.63 55.25
N ALA A 616 -0.14 -20.29 54.30
CA ALA A 616 0.26 -19.71 53.01
C ALA A 616 1.14 -18.44 53.18
N HIS A 617 0.89 -17.65 54.23
CA HIS A 617 1.75 -16.53 54.64
C HIS A 617 3.18 -17.00 54.98
N GLY A 618 3.33 -18.12 55.68
CA GLY A 618 4.64 -18.69 56.03
C GLY A 618 5.43 -19.16 54.80
N SER A 619 4.75 -19.73 53.80
CA SER A 619 5.38 -20.08 52.51
C SER A 619 5.88 -18.85 51.75
N LEU A 620 5.13 -17.75 51.78
CA LEU A 620 5.52 -16.49 51.14
C LEU A 620 6.67 -15.78 51.88
N GLN A 621 6.66 -15.78 53.22
CA GLN A 621 7.76 -15.25 54.04
C GLN A 621 9.05 -16.04 53.85
N GLY A 622 8.96 -17.35 53.62
CA GLY A 622 10.11 -18.21 53.32
C GLY A 622 10.87 -17.83 52.05
N LEU A 623 10.25 -17.07 51.13
CA LEU A 623 10.90 -16.56 49.91
C LEU A 623 11.73 -15.28 50.17
N GLY A 624 11.42 -14.49 51.20
CA GLY A 624 11.94 -13.13 51.41
C GLY A 624 13.36 -13.02 51.98
N GLY A 625 14.09 -14.14 52.15
CA GLY A 625 15.38 -14.16 52.85
C GLY A 625 16.59 -13.66 52.04
N ALA A 626 16.54 -13.69 50.71
CA ALA A 626 17.66 -13.32 49.82
C ALA A 626 17.25 -12.64 48.50
N THR A 627 15.96 -12.49 48.23
CA THR A 627 15.41 -12.03 46.95
C THR A 627 14.49 -10.82 47.16
N PRO A 628 14.25 -9.98 46.14
CA PRO A 628 13.35 -8.82 46.21
C PRO A 628 11.86 -9.20 46.24
N VAL A 629 11.48 -10.17 47.07
CA VAL A 629 10.08 -10.58 47.32
C VAL A 629 9.58 -9.95 48.62
N THR A 630 8.45 -9.28 48.55
CA THR A 630 7.75 -8.68 49.69
C THR A 630 6.36 -9.31 49.81
N ALA A 631 6.00 -9.80 50.99
CA ALA A 631 4.70 -10.41 51.25
C ALA A 631 4.08 -9.78 52.49
N GLU A 632 3.04 -8.97 52.28
CA GLU A 632 2.46 -8.12 53.31
C GLU A 632 0.98 -8.44 53.56
N ARG A 633 0.64 -8.62 54.83
CA ARG A 633 -0.74 -8.74 55.27
C ARG A 633 -1.30 -7.35 55.60
N ARG A 634 -2.22 -6.82 54.78
CA ARG A 634 -2.86 -5.50 54.92
C ARG A 634 -4.38 -5.61 54.79
N PRO A 635 -5.20 -4.71 55.38
CA PRO A 635 -6.65 -4.72 55.17
C PRO A 635 -7.01 -4.33 53.73
N THR A 636 -7.07 -5.31 52.83
CA THR A 636 -7.34 -5.13 51.40
C THR A 636 -8.25 -6.22 50.82
N ASN A 637 -9.05 -5.87 49.83
CA ASN A 637 -9.75 -6.78 48.92
C ASN A 637 -9.44 -6.39 47.46
N ALA A 638 -8.29 -5.75 47.24
CA ALA A 638 -7.83 -5.36 45.91
C ALA A 638 -7.39 -6.61 45.14
N ARG A 639 -8.22 -7.07 44.22
CA ARG A 639 -7.99 -8.25 43.38
C ARG A 639 -7.33 -7.82 42.07
N VAL A 640 -6.01 -7.73 42.09
CA VAL A 640 -5.24 -7.06 41.04
C VAL A 640 -3.93 -7.78 40.73
N LEU A 641 -3.52 -7.72 39.47
CA LEU A 641 -2.20 -8.13 38.96
C LEU A 641 -1.58 -6.91 38.31
N VAL A 642 -0.37 -6.50 38.68
CA VAL A 642 0.29 -5.30 38.14
C VAL A 642 1.71 -5.65 37.68
N THR A 643 2.08 -5.24 36.47
CA THR A 643 3.44 -5.30 35.92
C THR A 643 3.94 -3.89 35.63
N ASP A 644 4.96 -3.74 34.78
CA ASP A 644 5.55 -2.43 34.49
C ASP A 644 4.54 -1.50 33.80
N ASP A 645 3.92 -1.95 32.70
CA ASP A 645 3.01 -1.18 31.84
C ASP A 645 1.60 -1.74 31.75
N ARG A 646 1.31 -2.83 32.48
CA ARG A 646 0.00 -3.51 32.46
C ARG A 646 -0.55 -3.74 33.86
N ALA A 647 -1.87 -3.73 33.97
CA ALA A 647 -2.56 -4.19 35.16
C ALA A 647 -3.83 -4.95 34.78
N VAL A 648 -4.24 -5.90 35.62
CA VAL A 648 -5.55 -6.54 35.56
C VAL A 648 -6.28 -6.21 36.84
N VAL A 649 -7.50 -5.68 36.71
CA VAL A 649 -8.36 -5.31 37.85
C VAL A 649 -9.72 -5.99 37.67
N GLY A 650 -10.22 -6.65 38.70
CA GLY A 650 -11.53 -7.30 38.62
C GLY A 650 -11.87 -8.15 39.83
N SER A 651 -12.54 -9.26 39.58
CA SER A 651 -13.03 -10.16 40.64
C SER A 651 -12.13 -11.37 40.92
N PHE A 652 -11.10 -11.62 40.12
CA PHE A 652 -10.21 -12.79 40.28
C PHE A 652 -9.18 -12.57 41.39
N ASP A 653 -9.13 -13.44 42.40
CA ASP A 653 -8.11 -13.37 43.46
C ASP A 653 -6.83 -14.11 43.05
N PHE A 654 -5.79 -13.38 42.66
CA PHE A 654 -4.54 -13.95 42.15
C PHE A 654 -3.74 -14.76 43.19
N VAL A 655 -3.98 -14.53 44.48
CA VAL A 655 -3.31 -15.24 45.59
C VAL A 655 -4.22 -16.23 46.30
N GLY A 656 -5.53 -16.21 46.01
CA GLY A 656 -6.55 -17.06 46.62
C GLY A 656 -7.21 -18.09 45.71
N SER A 657 -7.30 -17.80 44.42
CA SER A 657 -7.94 -18.67 43.43
C SER A 657 -6.90 -19.50 42.69
N SER A 658 -7.02 -20.83 42.75
CA SER A 658 -6.14 -21.75 42.02
C SER A 658 -6.41 -21.75 40.52
N GLY A 659 -7.64 -21.40 40.11
CA GLY A 659 -8.06 -21.26 38.72
C GLY A 659 -7.81 -22.52 37.90
N ARG A 660 -8.05 -23.72 38.48
CA ARG A 660 -7.71 -24.99 37.84
C ARG A 660 -8.48 -25.14 36.53
N THR A 661 -7.78 -24.98 35.42
CA THR A 661 -8.21 -25.39 34.09
C THR A 661 -8.48 -26.90 34.08
N GLY A 662 -9.72 -27.31 33.77
CA GLY A 662 -10.09 -28.71 33.58
C GLY A 662 -10.98 -29.36 34.65
N ALA A 663 -11.54 -28.62 35.61
CA ALA A 663 -12.64 -29.16 36.41
C ALA A 663 -13.90 -29.30 35.53
N ARG A 664 -14.49 -30.50 35.44
CA ARG A 664 -15.75 -30.82 34.72
C ARG A 664 -16.97 -29.95 35.09
N TYR A 665 -16.82 -29.04 36.04
CA TYR A 665 -17.83 -28.09 36.49
C TYR A 665 -17.26 -26.67 36.35
N ARG A 666 -17.92 -25.81 35.55
CA ARG A 666 -17.67 -24.35 35.54
C ARG A 666 -17.54 -23.85 36.98
N GLU A 667 -16.37 -23.32 37.32
CA GLU A 667 -16.16 -22.45 38.49
C GLU A 667 -17.06 -21.20 38.37
N LYS A 668 -17.07 -20.35 39.42
CA LYS A 668 -17.85 -19.10 39.40
C LYS A 668 -17.36 -18.22 38.23
N ALA A 669 -18.27 -17.58 37.51
CA ALA A 669 -17.94 -16.66 36.44
C ALA A 669 -17.20 -15.44 37.00
N GLU A 670 -15.99 -15.22 36.48
CA GLU A 670 -15.07 -14.18 36.92
C GLU A 670 -14.77 -13.21 35.78
N LEU A 671 -14.64 -11.93 36.15
CA LEU A 671 -14.50 -10.83 35.20
C LEU A 671 -13.39 -9.89 35.65
N GLY A 672 -12.60 -9.43 34.70
CA GLY A 672 -11.61 -8.38 34.90
C GLY A 672 -11.36 -7.58 33.63
N LEU A 673 -10.67 -6.46 33.81
CA LEU A 673 -10.15 -5.64 32.73
C LEU A 673 -8.63 -5.64 32.79
N GLU A 674 -7.98 -6.08 31.71
CA GLU A 674 -6.57 -5.80 31.49
C GLU A 674 -6.46 -4.39 30.91
N VAL A 675 -5.70 -3.53 31.57
CA VAL A 675 -5.33 -2.20 31.10
C VAL A 675 -3.84 -2.17 30.76
N VAL A 676 -3.53 -1.61 29.59
CA VAL A 676 -2.17 -1.30 29.16
C VAL A 676 -2.04 0.21 29.05
N GLY A 677 -1.25 0.81 29.95
CA GLY A 677 -1.15 2.26 30.07
C GLY A 677 -0.43 2.64 31.36
N ARG A 678 0.79 3.16 31.22
CA ARG A 678 1.70 3.35 32.35
C ARG A 678 1.11 4.20 33.48
N GLN A 679 0.45 5.31 33.15
CA GLN A 679 -0.14 6.20 34.14
C GLN A 679 -1.18 5.49 35.02
N VAL A 680 -2.16 4.83 34.42
CA VAL A 680 -3.22 4.10 35.12
C VAL A 680 -2.65 2.94 35.93
N VAL A 681 -1.65 2.24 35.40
CA VAL A 681 -0.96 1.13 36.09
C VAL A 681 -0.19 1.62 37.31
N ASP A 682 0.47 2.77 37.22
CA ASP A 682 1.13 3.43 38.34
C ASP A 682 0.13 3.94 39.38
N ASP A 683 -1.05 4.43 38.97
CA ASP A 683 -2.13 4.82 39.88
C ASP A 683 -2.64 3.61 40.68
N ILE A 684 -2.85 2.45 40.02
CA ILE A 684 -3.26 1.20 40.68
C ILE A 684 -2.19 0.73 41.69
N ALA A 685 -0.90 0.78 41.31
CA ALA A 685 0.18 0.41 42.21
C ALA A 685 0.25 1.35 43.44
N ARG A 686 0.07 2.66 43.24
CA ARG A 686 0.01 3.65 44.33
C ARG A 686 -1.16 3.40 45.26
N LEU A 687 -2.33 3.01 44.73
CA LEU A 687 -3.46 2.62 45.57
C LEU A 687 -3.12 1.42 46.47
N LEU A 688 -2.26 0.48 46.06
CA LEU A 688 -1.82 -0.62 46.93
C LEU A 688 -0.72 -0.23 47.93
N GLY A 689 -0.25 1.02 47.90
CA GLY A 689 0.86 1.51 48.71
C GLY A 689 2.22 0.98 48.25
N ILE A 690 2.39 0.74 46.95
CA ILE A 690 3.66 0.35 46.32
C ILE A 690 4.33 1.59 45.72
N GLU A 691 5.63 1.76 45.99
CA GLU A 691 6.41 2.90 45.51
C GLU A 691 6.71 2.77 44.00
N VAL A 692 6.45 3.86 43.25
CA VAL A 692 6.66 3.93 41.80
C VAL A 692 7.85 4.84 41.52
N VAL A 693 8.87 4.33 40.82
CA VAL A 693 10.02 5.14 40.37
C VAL A 693 9.66 5.80 39.04
N GLU A 694 9.63 7.13 39.01
CA GLU A 694 9.47 7.91 37.78
C GLU A 694 10.62 7.60 36.82
N SER A 695 10.31 7.33 35.55
CA SER A 695 11.31 7.23 34.48
C SER A 695 10.96 8.27 33.44
N GLU A 696 11.97 9.00 32.97
CA GLU A 696 11.84 10.04 31.94
C GLU A 696 10.99 9.57 30.76
N ALA A 697 10.05 10.43 30.38
CA ALA A 697 9.19 10.23 29.23
C ALA A 697 10.02 10.19 27.94
N PRO A 698 9.63 9.41 26.92
CA PRO A 698 10.27 9.48 25.62
C PRO A 698 10.04 10.87 25.03
N VAL A 699 11.12 11.54 24.66
CA VAL A 699 11.11 12.84 23.97
C VAL A 699 10.35 12.67 22.65
N ALA A 700 9.26 13.43 22.49
CA ALA A 700 8.50 13.48 21.25
C ALA A 700 9.41 14.01 20.12
N SER A 701 9.70 13.17 19.13
CA SER A 701 10.44 13.57 17.94
C SER A 701 9.64 14.58 17.13
N GLU A 702 10.27 15.68 16.74
CA GLU A 702 9.71 16.71 15.88
C GLU A 702 9.05 16.12 14.63
N GLN A 703 7.85 16.62 14.38
CA GLN A 703 6.93 16.15 13.36
C GLN A 703 7.44 16.54 11.96
N ALA A 704 7.68 15.55 11.10
CA ALA A 704 7.84 15.79 9.67
C ALA A 704 6.47 16.03 9.02
N PRO A 705 6.33 17.03 8.13
CA PRO A 705 5.06 17.35 7.49
C PRO A 705 4.56 16.19 6.62
N ALA A 706 3.26 15.93 6.68
CA ALA A 706 2.59 14.90 5.91
C ALA A 706 2.47 15.30 4.44
N VAL A 707 3.35 14.79 3.58
CA VAL A 707 3.29 15.01 2.12
C VAL A 707 2.27 14.04 1.53
N GLU A 708 1.21 14.55 0.91
CA GLU A 708 0.26 13.76 0.10
C GLU A 708 0.96 13.15 -1.12
N LEU A 709 0.42 12.06 -1.68
CA LEU A 709 0.94 11.41 -2.89
C LEU A 709 1.28 12.47 -3.96
N SER A 710 2.59 12.68 -4.20
CA SER A 710 3.05 13.80 -5.02
C SER A 710 2.48 13.69 -6.43
N ALA A 711 2.01 14.82 -6.95
CA ALA A 711 1.46 14.91 -8.31
C ALA A 711 2.46 14.37 -9.37
N ALA A 712 3.76 14.34 -9.05
CA ALA A 712 4.83 13.79 -9.89
C ALA A 712 4.58 12.31 -10.24
N GLY A 713 4.07 11.51 -9.30
CA GLY A 713 3.86 10.08 -9.54
C GLY A 713 2.70 9.77 -10.46
N ARG A 714 1.63 10.57 -10.36
CA ARG A 714 0.50 10.47 -11.29
C ARG A 714 0.94 10.83 -12.70
N LEU A 715 1.71 11.92 -12.84
CA LEU A 715 2.23 12.34 -14.12
C LEU A 715 3.14 11.27 -14.74
N LEU A 716 4.20 10.85 -14.04
CA LEU A 716 5.14 9.87 -14.59
C LEU A 716 4.44 8.55 -14.96
N GLY A 717 3.48 8.08 -14.15
CA GLY A 717 2.69 6.90 -14.46
C GLY A 717 1.83 7.06 -15.73
N ALA A 718 1.26 8.24 -15.97
CA ALA A 718 0.50 8.53 -17.18
C ALA A 718 1.37 8.54 -18.43
N VAL A 719 2.64 8.94 -18.31
CA VAL A 719 3.56 9.08 -19.45
C VAL A 719 4.25 7.75 -19.83
N ALA A 720 4.42 6.80 -18.89
CA ALA A 720 5.22 5.59 -19.11
C ALA A 720 4.79 4.68 -20.26
N ASN A 721 3.50 4.58 -20.54
CA ASN A 721 2.99 3.69 -21.59
C ASN A 721 2.77 4.41 -22.92
N LEU A 722 3.17 5.68 -23.03
CA LEU A 722 2.96 6.48 -24.23
C LEU A 722 4.21 6.50 -25.11
N PRO A 723 4.03 6.40 -26.45
CA PRO A 723 5.06 6.75 -27.41
C PRO A 723 5.63 8.15 -27.12
N ALA A 724 6.92 8.37 -27.38
CA ALA A 724 7.60 9.64 -27.07
C ALA A 724 6.84 10.87 -27.60
N ASP A 725 6.28 10.78 -28.81
CA ASP A 725 5.54 11.84 -29.48
C ASP A 725 4.25 12.26 -28.75
N ASP A 726 3.62 11.34 -28.00
CA ASP A 726 2.37 11.58 -27.29
C ASP A 726 2.57 12.09 -25.85
N ARG A 727 3.80 11.98 -25.32
CA ARG A 727 4.13 12.33 -23.92
C ARG A 727 3.91 13.81 -23.63
N ALA A 728 4.29 14.67 -24.58
CA ALA A 728 4.24 16.12 -24.39
C ALA A 728 2.82 16.63 -24.13
N GLY A 729 1.82 16.10 -24.85
CA GLY A 729 0.41 16.47 -24.66
C GLY A 729 -0.11 16.14 -23.26
N VAL A 730 0.27 14.97 -22.73
CA VAL A 730 -0.16 14.51 -21.40
C VAL A 730 0.51 15.28 -20.28
N VAL A 731 1.79 15.64 -20.43
CA VAL A 731 2.50 16.52 -19.48
C VAL A 731 1.81 17.88 -19.40
N VAL A 732 1.52 18.52 -20.54
CA VAL A 732 0.85 19.83 -20.57
C VAL A 732 -0.58 19.78 -20.01
N ALA A 733 -1.28 18.67 -20.22
CA ALA A 733 -2.65 18.47 -19.71
C ALA A 733 -2.72 18.27 -18.18
N HIS A 734 -1.67 17.73 -17.56
CA HIS A 734 -1.59 17.55 -16.11
C HIS A 734 -1.30 18.86 -15.35
N LEU A 735 -0.71 19.84 -16.02
CA LEU A 735 -0.43 21.15 -15.44
C LEU A 735 -1.71 22.00 -15.48
N THR A 736 -2.11 22.55 -14.34
CA THR A 736 -3.34 23.34 -14.17
C THR A 736 -3.10 24.86 -14.24
N GLY A 737 -1.84 25.30 -14.17
CA GLY A 737 -1.41 26.70 -14.09
C GLY A 737 -1.32 27.25 -12.66
N ASN A 738 -1.41 26.41 -11.62
CA ASN A 738 -1.45 26.84 -10.22
C ASN A 738 -0.06 26.85 -9.57
N ALA A 739 0.06 27.45 -8.37
CA ALA A 739 1.32 27.48 -7.61
C ALA A 739 1.85 26.08 -7.29
N GLU A 740 0.96 25.09 -7.12
CA GLU A 740 1.29 23.68 -6.89
C GLU A 740 2.04 23.03 -8.07
N ASP A 741 1.90 23.55 -9.30
CA ASP A 741 2.60 23.01 -10.47
C ASP A 741 4.10 23.34 -10.47
N TRP A 742 4.50 24.42 -9.79
CA TRP A 742 5.93 24.70 -9.58
C TRP A 742 6.55 23.72 -8.60
N GLN A 743 5.81 23.33 -7.55
CA GLN A 743 6.26 22.29 -6.62
C GLN A 743 6.34 20.93 -7.33
N LEU A 744 5.37 20.61 -8.19
CA LEU A 744 5.43 19.43 -9.06
C LEU A 744 6.70 19.40 -9.92
N LEU A 745 7.11 20.53 -10.50
CA LEU A 745 8.31 20.61 -11.33
C LEU A 745 9.59 20.37 -10.50
N GLU A 746 9.66 20.90 -9.28
CA GLU A 746 10.75 20.62 -8.33
C GLU A 746 10.76 19.15 -7.90
N ASP A 747 9.59 18.57 -7.62
CA ASP A 747 9.45 17.16 -7.25
C ASP A 747 9.93 16.25 -8.40
N LEU A 748 9.58 16.57 -9.66
CA LEU A 748 10.05 15.84 -10.84
C LEU A 748 11.58 15.93 -10.99
N HIS A 749 12.16 17.08 -10.72
CA HIS A 749 13.61 17.26 -10.75
C HIS A 749 14.29 16.46 -9.64
N HIS A 750 13.72 16.45 -8.43
CA HIS A 750 14.25 15.72 -7.29
C HIS A 750 14.28 14.20 -7.52
N VAL A 751 13.31 13.66 -8.25
CA VAL A 751 13.26 12.22 -8.60
C VAL A 751 14.03 11.87 -9.87
N ASP A 752 14.83 12.80 -10.40
CA ASP A 752 15.63 12.61 -11.62
C ASP A 752 14.76 12.19 -12.81
N ALA A 753 13.60 12.85 -13.00
CA ALA A 753 12.75 12.59 -14.17
C ALA A 753 13.49 12.88 -15.48
N PRO A 754 13.20 12.14 -16.58
CA PRO A 754 13.85 12.38 -17.87
C PRO A 754 13.76 13.84 -18.31
N ASP A 755 14.87 14.37 -18.83
CA ASP A 755 14.98 15.77 -19.25
C ASP A 755 13.92 16.16 -20.30
N GLU A 756 13.48 15.23 -21.14
CA GLU A 756 12.38 15.44 -22.09
C GLU A 756 11.06 15.85 -21.40
N ILE A 757 10.75 15.22 -20.26
CA ILE A 757 9.54 15.50 -19.48
C ILE A 757 9.72 16.82 -18.74
N LEU A 758 10.87 17.03 -18.10
CA LEU A 758 11.20 18.27 -17.40
C LEU A 758 11.16 19.48 -18.34
N ARG A 759 11.69 19.34 -19.55
CA ARG A 759 11.69 20.37 -20.59
C ARG A 759 10.29 20.79 -21.00
N VAL A 760 9.42 19.82 -21.30
CA VAL A 760 8.03 20.12 -21.67
C VAL A 760 7.29 20.78 -20.50
N ALA A 761 7.47 20.27 -19.28
CA ALA A 761 6.81 20.81 -18.09
C ALA A 761 7.28 22.23 -17.78
N ALA A 762 8.60 22.48 -17.76
CA ALA A 762 9.18 23.79 -17.52
C ALA A 762 8.75 24.80 -18.60
N ALA A 763 8.79 24.42 -19.88
CA ALA A 763 8.36 25.30 -20.98
C ALA A 763 6.86 25.62 -20.90
N ALA A 764 6.01 24.66 -20.56
CA ALA A 764 4.58 24.87 -20.36
C ALA A 764 4.29 25.82 -19.19
N MET A 765 5.02 25.68 -18.08
CA MET A 765 4.89 26.57 -16.94
C MET A 765 5.33 28.00 -17.26
N LEU A 766 6.49 28.17 -17.90
CA LEU A 766 7.01 29.48 -18.30
C LEU A 766 6.17 30.18 -19.38
N ARG A 767 5.49 29.41 -20.23
CA ARG A 767 4.53 29.96 -21.20
C ARG A 767 3.29 30.52 -20.51
N ARG A 768 2.84 29.91 -19.42
CA ARG A 768 1.62 30.29 -18.68
C ARG A 768 1.87 31.37 -17.63
N ASP A 769 3.07 31.42 -17.04
CA ASP A 769 3.45 32.48 -16.11
C ASP A 769 3.63 33.82 -16.85
N GLN A 770 2.66 34.72 -16.65
CA GLN A 770 2.68 36.07 -17.23
C GLN A 770 3.75 36.97 -16.61
N ARG A 771 4.26 36.64 -15.41
CA ARG A 771 5.15 37.53 -14.67
C ARG A 771 6.63 37.25 -14.92
N ARG A 772 7.01 36.02 -15.31
CA ARG A 772 8.37 35.54 -15.72
C ARG A 772 9.59 35.98 -14.87
N ASN A 773 9.37 36.73 -13.80
CA ASN A 773 10.37 37.39 -12.97
C ASN A 773 10.41 36.80 -11.55
N THR A 774 9.70 35.70 -11.30
CA THR A 774 9.84 34.99 -10.02
C THR A 774 11.18 34.27 -9.98
N PRO A 775 11.83 34.13 -8.80
CA PRO A 775 13.09 33.40 -8.69
C PRO A 775 13.01 31.96 -9.23
N THR A 776 11.88 31.29 -9.01
CA THR A 776 11.61 29.93 -9.53
C THR A 776 11.52 29.92 -11.06
N ALA A 777 10.78 30.85 -11.67
CA ALA A 777 10.70 30.96 -13.12
C ALA A 777 12.08 31.26 -13.75
N GLN A 778 12.86 32.15 -13.13
CA GLN A 778 14.22 32.45 -13.57
C GLN A 778 15.10 31.20 -13.49
N ARG A 779 15.12 30.46 -12.37
CA ARG A 779 15.88 29.20 -12.24
C ARG A 779 15.55 28.21 -13.35
N TRP A 780 14.26 27.99 -13.64
CA TRP A 780 13.83 27.06 -14.69
C TRP A 780 14.12 27.55 -16.11
N MET A 781 14.14 28.88 -16.32
CA MET A 781 14.58 29.47 -17.58
C MET A 781 16.09 29.31 -17.80
N HIS A 782 16.90 29.45 -16.74
CA HIS A 782 18.33 29.12 -16.76
C HIS A 782 18.57 27.65 -17.11
N TRP A 783 17.83 26.75 -16.44
CA TRP A 783 17.92 25.31 -16.69
C TRP A 783 17.56 24.97 -18.15
N LEU A 784 16.45 25.50 -18.68
CA LEU A 784 16.05 25.28 -20.09
C LEU A 784 17.07 25.83 -21.09
N ALA A 785 17.64 27.01 -20.84
CA ALA A 785 18.67 27.58 -21.72
C ALA A 785 19.92 26.69 -21.73
N GLY A 786 20.32 26.16 -20.56
CA GLY A 786 21.41 25.22 -20.42
C GLY A 786 21.14 23.90 -21.13
N GLU A 787 19.97 23.29 -20.94
CA GLU A 787 19.59 22.03 -21.60
C GLU A 787 19.57 22.17 -23.13
N ALA A 788 18.95 23.24 -23.65
CA ALA A 788 18.89 23.49 -25.09
C ALA A 788 20.30 23.67 -25.68
N TRP A 789 21.21 24.27 -24.91
CA TRP A 789 22.61 24.41 -25.29
C TRP A 789 23.34 23.07 -25.35
N HIS A 790 23.19 22.22 -24.33
CA HIS A 790 23.79 20.87 -24.30
C HIS A 790 23.30 19.96 -25.43
N ARG A 791 22.05 20.10 -25.87
CA ARG A 791 21.52 19.36 -27.03
C ARG A 791 21.92 19.93 -28.39
N GLY A 792 22.67 21.04 -28.43
CA GLY A 792 23.02 21.73 -29.67
C GLY A 792 21.86 22.49 -30.33
N ALA A 793 20.74 22.70 -29.63
CA ALA A 793 19.59 23.47 -30.10
C ALA A 793 19.85 24.98 -29.95
N PHE A 794 20.91 25.49 -30.61
CA PHE A 794 21.45 26.82 -30.35
C PHE A 794 20.47 27.97 -30.61
N VAL A 795 19.55 27.82 -31.56
CA VAL A 795 18.49 28.82 -31.79
C VAL A 795 17.55 28.94 -30.58
N GLU A 796 17.13 27.81 -30.03
CA GLU A 796 16.28 27.77 -28.82
C GLU A 796 17.04 28.35 -27.62
N ALA A 797 18.30 27.93 -27.45
CA ALA A 797 19.17 28.44 -26.39
C ALA A 797 19.38 29.95 -26.47
N ALA A 798 19.60 30.52 -27.67
CA ALA A 798 19.76 31.95 -27.86
C ALA A 798 18.49 32.74 -27.54
N LEU A 799 17.32 32.23 -27.96
CA LEU A 799 16.03 32.84 -27.63
C LEU A 799 15.78 32.85 -26.12
N LEU A 800 16.02 31.71 -25.44
CA LEU A 800 15.87 31.60 -24.00
C LEU A 800 16.90 32.47 -23.25
N ARG A 801 18.16 32.48 -23.68
CA ARG A 801 19.23 33.29 -23.09
C ARG A 801 18.93 34.79 -23.18
N SER A 802 18.34 35.23 -24.29
CA SER A 802 17.93 36.63 -24.48
C SER A 802 16.80 37.09 -23.56
N ALA A 803 16.00 36.14 -23.05
CA ALA A 803 14.91 36.40 -22.12
C ALA A 803 15.37 36.44 -20.64
N VAL A 804 16.60 36.01 -20.35
CA VAL A 804 17.17 35.96 -18.99
C VAL A 804 17.99 37.21 -18.70
N VAL A 805 17.63 37.93 -17.62
CA VAL A 805 18.27 39.18 -17.20
C VAL A 805 19.43 38.91 -16.22
N ASP A 806 20.31 37.98 -16.57
CA ASP A 806 21.55 37.70 -15.85
C ASP A 806 22.73 37.97 -16.79
N PRO A 807 23.59 38.98 -16.52
CA PRO A 807 24.75 39.29 -17.35
C PRO A 807 25.94 38.33 -17.12
N VAL A 808 25.97 37.60 -15.99
CA VAL A 808 27.05 36.69 -15.62
C VAL A 808 26.82 35.28 -16.17
N LEU A 809 25.56 34.93 -16.44
CA LEU A 809 25.19 33.64 -17.03
C LEU A 809 25.94 33.37 -18.35
N ARG A 810 26.65 32.25 -18.39
CA ARG A 810 27.30 31.72 -19.59
C ARG A 810 26.45 30.61 -20.24
N PRO A 811 26.49 30.47 -21.58
CA PRO A 811 27.18 31.35 -22.53
C PRO A 811 26.53 32.74 -22.61
N ARG A 812 27.30 33.77 -22.94
CA ARG A 812 26.78 35.13 -23.11
C ARG A 812 25.83 35.21 -24.29
N THR A 813 24.87 36.15 -24.26
CA THR A 813 23.87 36.33 -25.32
C THR A 813 24.49 36.47 -26.71
N LYS A 814 25.61 37.20 -26.82
CA LYS A 814 26.37 37.38 -28.06
C LYS A 814 26.93 36.06 -28.61
N VAL A 815 27.53 35.23 -27.74
CA VAL A 815 28.06 33.90 -28.12
C VAL A 815 26.91 32.97 -28.54
N THR A 816 25.78 33.00 -27.81
CA THR A 816 24.61 32.21 -28.20
C THR A 816 24.02 32.63 -29.54
N ALA A 817 24.04 33.93 -29.87
CA ALA A 817 23.55 34.46 -31.14
C ALA A 817 24.42 34.00 -32.32
N VAL A 818 25.74 33.94 -32.15
CA VAL A 818 26.65 33.38 -33.16
C VAL A 818 26.39 31.89 -33.36
N ALA A 819 26.28 31.12 -32.28
CA ALA A 819 25.98 29.68 -32.37
C ALA A 819 24.64 29.41 -33.05
N ALA A 820 23.63 30.26 -32.82
CA ALA A 820 22.33 30.19 -33.48
C ALA A 820 22.37 30.60 -34.97
N ALA A 821 23.27 31.51 -35.33
CA ALA A 821 23.46 31.97 -36.71
C ALA A 821 24.34 31.02 -37.55
N ARG A 822 24.94 30.00 -36.94
CA ARG A 822 25.82 29.01 -37.58
C ARG A 822 25.23 28.47 -38.88
N ARG A 823 26.03 28.46 -39.96
CA ARG A 823 25.62 28.08 -41.33
C ARG A 823 24.41 28.85 -41.88
N GLY A 824 24.05 29.98 -41.25
CA GLY A 824 22.95 30.84 -41.64
C GLY A 824 23.43 32.12 -42.32
N PRO A 825 22.54 32.83 -43.03
CA PRO A 825 22.90 34.03 -43.81
C PRO A 825 23.27 35.26 -42.96
N ARG A 826 23.40 35.10 -41.64
CA ARG A 826 23.70 36.18 -40.67
C ARG A 826 24.93 35.90 -39.80
N VAL A 827 25.64 34.80 -40.05
CA VAL A 827 26.77 34.38 -39.21
C VAL A 827 27.88 35.45 -39.15
N GLY A 828 28.24 36.07 -40.27
CA GLY A 828 29.29 37.10 -40.34
C GLY A 828 28.93 38.34 -39.54
N SER A 829 27.69 38.83 -39.68
CA SER A 829 27.21 39.95 -38.86
C SER A 829 27.15 39.61 -37.37
N ALA A 830 26.73 38.39 -37.02
CA ALA A 830 26.69 37.95 -35.62
C ALA A 830 28.10 37.83 -35.01
N LEU A 831 29.08 37.38 -35.81
CA LEU A 831 30.49 37.30 -35.39
C LEU A 831 31.08 38.68 -35.11
N ILE A 832 30.83 39.66 -35.98
CA ILE A 832 31.24 41.05 -35.73
C ILE A 832 30.56 41.60 -34.47
N ASP A 833 29.25 41.41 -34.32
CA ASP A 833 28.51 41.91 -33.16
C ASP A 833 28.99 41.26 -31.83
N ALA A 834 29.43 40.00 -31.92
CA ALA A 834 29.96 39.25 -30.79
C ALA A 834 31.41 39.60 -30.45
N TRP A 835 32.17 40.15 -31.40
CA TRP A 835 33.54 40.60 -31.19
C TRP A 835 33.58 41.73 -30.16
N SER A 836 34.36 41.54 -29.09
CA SER A 836 34.62 42.57 -28.09
C SER A 836 35.91 42.29 -27.32
N ASP A 837 36.54 43.34 -26.80
CA ASP A 837 37.81 43.25 -26.06
C ASP A 837 37.67 42.55 -24.69
N ASP A 838 36.45 42.25 -24.23
CA ASP A 838 36.14 41.69 -22.91
C ASP A 838 35.74 40.19 -22.93
N LEU A 839 35.95 39.52 -24.06
CA LEU A 839 35.66 38.10 -24.23
C LEU A 839 36.62 37.22 -23.39
N ALA A 840 36.09 36.18 -22.75
CA ALA A 840 36.92 35.19 -22.09
C ALA A 840 37.70 34.33 -23.10
N SER A 841 38.79 33.67 -22.68
CA SER A 841 39.59 32.82 -23.60
C SER A 841 38.77 31.69 -24.23
N ALA A 842 37.85 31.07 -23.48
CA ALA A 842 36.94 30.05 -24.00
C ALA A 842 35.98 30.59 -25.09
N GLU A 843 35.52 31.83 -24.94
CA GLU A 843 34.65 32.50 -25.91
C GLU A 843 35.43 32.86 -27.19
N HIS A 844 36.67 33.36 -27.06
CA HIS A 844 37.57 33.56 -28.19
C HIS A 844 37.78 32.27 -28.99
N GLN A 845 38.04 31.15 -28.30
CA GLN A 845 38.23 29.85 -28.93
C GLN A 845 36.97 29.39 -29.67
N ALA A 846 35.79 29.47 -29.03
CA ALA A 846 34.54 29.03 -29.65
C ALA A 846 34.15 29.86 -30.87
N LEU A 847 34.25 31.19 -30.78
CA LEU A 847 33.94 32.09 -31.90
C LEU A 847 34.89 31.88 -33.08
N ALA A 848 36.20 31.72 -32.81
CA ALA A 848 37.19 31.51 -33.86
C ALA A 848 37.02 30.16 -34.56
N VAL A 849 36.76 29.09 -33.80
CA VAL A 849 36.49 27.76 -34.37
C VAL A 849 35.22 27.79 -35.22
N LEU A 850 34.14 28.38 -34.72
CA LEU A 850 32.88 28.47 -35.47
C LEU A 850 33.05 29.30 -36.74
N ALA A 851 33.73 30.45 -36.67
CA ALA A 851 34.04 31.27 -37.83
C ALA A 851 34.87 30.51 -38.88
N ALA A 852 35.89 29.76 -38.45
CA ALA A 852 36.73 28.97 -39.33
C ALA A 852 35.93 27.84 -40.01
N VAL A 853 35.09 27.13 -39.25
CA VAL A 853 34.25 26.03 -39.75
C VAL A 853 33.21 26.54 -40.75
N ASP A 854 32.49 27.61 -40.43
CA ASP A 854 31.45 28.15 -41.32
C ASP A 854 32.06 28.74 -42.60
N LEU A 855 33.24 29.35 -42.52
CA LEU A 855 33.99 29.81 -43.68
C LEU A 855 34.39 28.65 -44.60
N LEU A 856 34.88 27.54 -44.03
CA LEU A 856 35.27 26.35 -44.79
C LEU A 856 34.10 25.62 -45.42
N LEU A 857 32.92 25.62 -44.78
CA LEU A 857 31.78 24.80 -45.16
C LEU A 857 30.71 25.56 -45.97
N ALA A 858 30.93 26.82 -46.34
CA ALA A 858 29.97 27.64 -47.10
C ALA A 858 29.77 27.23 -48.58
N ASP A 859 30.29 26.08 -49.02
CA ASP A 859 30.19 25.63 -50.41
C ASP A 859 28.74 25.32 -50.81
N GLY A 860 28.30 25.93 -51.91
CA GLY A 860 26.89 25.87 -52.34
C GLY A 860 25.93 26.77 -51.54
N GLN A 861 26.43 27.62 -50.63
CA GLN A 861 25.64 28.55 -49.83
C GLN A 861 26.05 30.02 -50.06
N PRO A 862 25.68 30.61 -51.22
CA PRO A 862 26.18 31.93 -51.62
C PRO A 862 25.81 33.06 -50.65
N ALA A 863 24.65 32.96 -49.98
CA ALA A 863 24.22 33.95 -48.99
C ALA A 863 25.09 33.94 -47.72
N VAL A 864 25.51 32.75 -47.26
CA VAL A 864 26.38 32.59 -46.09
C VAL A 864 27.78 33.08 -46.42
N LEU A 865 28.30 32.66 -47.57
CA LEU A 865 29.61 33.06 -48.07
C LEU A 865 29.72 34.58 -48.25
N SER A 866 28.74 35.20 -48.92
CA SER A 866 28.70 36.67 -49.06
C SER A 866 28.71 37.33 -47.70
N ASN A 867 27.85 36.89 -46.77
CA ASN A 867 27.80 37.49 -45.44
C ASN A 867 29.11 37.36 -44.65
N LEU A 868 29.82 36.22 -44.73
CA LEU A 868 31.12 36.06 -44.08
C LEU A 868 32.20 36.97 -44.69
N VAL A 869 32.23 37.11 -46.01
CA VAL A 869 33.22 37.94 -46.72
C VAL A 869 32.92 39.43 -46.57
N ASP A 870 31.66 39.84 -46.72
CA ASP A 870 31.21 41.23 -46.58
C ASP A 870 31.40 41.78 -45.15
N ASN A 871 31.57 40.88 -44.17
CA ASN A 871 31.86 41.19 -42.77
C ASN A 871 33.33 40.85 -42.41
N ASP A 872 34.23 40.82 -43.39
CA ASP A 872 35.68 40.66 -43.21
C ASP A 872 36.12 39.48 -42.32
N VAL A 873 35.30 38.43 -42.17
CA VAL A 873 35.58 37.29 -41.28
C VAL A 873 36.92 36.60 -41.60
N PRO A 874 37.34 36.42 -42.88
CA PRO A 874 38.66 35.90 -43.20
C PRO A 874 39.83 36.72 -42.63
N ASP A 875 39.66 38.03 -42.53
CA ASP A 875 40.67 38.95 -42.00
C ASP A 875 40.57 39.09 -40.47
N LEU A 876 39.41 38.80 -39.88
CA LEU A 876 39.21 38.72 -38.43
C LEU A 876 39.79 37.45 -37.80
N LEU A 877 39.79 36.32 -38.52
CA LEU A 877 40.25 35.02 -38.01
C LEU A 877 41.66 35.06 -37.36
N PRO A 878 42.68 35.69 -37.96
CA PRO A 878 44.02 35.78 -37.38
C PRO A 878 44.12 36.72 -36.16
N LEU A 879 43.10 37.53 -35.88
CA LEU A 879 43.10 38.49 -34.79
C LEU A 879 42.61 37.89 -33.47
N PHE A 880 41.98 36.71 -33.48
CA PHE A 880 41.54 36.04 -32.25
C PHE A 880 42.73 35.62 -31.38
N GLU A 881 42.66 35.87 -30.08
CA GLU A 881 43.63 35.37 -29.10
C GLU A 881 43.39 33.89 -28.80
N LEU A 882 44.16 33.01 -29.44
CA LEU A 882 43.96 31.55 -29.40
C LEU A 882 45.16 30.82 -28.80
N VAL A 883 44.86 29.73 -28.09
CA VAL A 883 45.86 28.75 -27.62
C VAL A 883 45.89 27.54 -28.56
N GLU A 884 46.99 26.78 -28.54
CA GLU A 884 47.03 25.48 -29.21
C GLU A 884 46.03 24.51 -28.57
N PRO A 885 45.34 23.66 -29.35
CA PRO A 885 45.46 23.44 -30.80
C PRO A 885 44.53 24.31 -31.68
N TRP A 886 43.73 25.21 -31.11
CA TRP A 886 42.77 26.04 -31.84
C TRP A 886 43.44 27.02 -32.79
N ALA A 887 44.57 27.59 -32.36
CA ALA A 887 45.43 28.44 -33.19
C ALA A 887 45.91 27.72 -34.46
N ASP A 888 46.22 26.41 -34.37
CA ASP A 888 46.65 25.60 -35.51
C ASP A 888 45.52 25.43 -36.55
N LEU A 889 44.28 25.21 -36.09
CA LEU A 889 43.11 25.08 -36.96
C LEU A 889 42.81 26.39 -37.70
N VAL A 890 42.85 27.52 -37.01
CA VAL A 890 42.63 28.84 -37.61
C VAL A 890 43.75 29.20 -38.59
N THR A 891 45.00 28.88 -38.26
CA THR A 891 46.15 29.05 -39.17
C THR A 891 45.99 28.21 -40.43
N LEU A 892 45.58 26.95 -40.27
CA LEU A 892 45.33 26.03 -41.37
C LEU A 892 44.20 26.53 -42.29
N THR A 893 43.11 27.01 -41.69
CA THR A 893 41.95 27.61 -42.39
C THR A 893 42.35 28.86 -43.17
N THR A 894 43.08 29.78 -42.53
CA THR A 894 43.56 31.02 -43.14
C THR A 894 44.48 30.74 -44.33
N ARG A 895 45.38 29.75 -44.21
CA ARG A 895 46.26 29.34 -45.31
C ARG A 895 45.48 28.78 -46.50
N TYR A 896 44.50 27.91 -46.23
CA TYR A 896 43.62 27.37 -47.27
C TYR A 896 42.84 28.49 -47.97
N TRP A 897 42.23 29.39 -47.20
CA TRP A 897 41.45 30.51 -47.73
C TRP A 897 42.29 31.42 -48.64
N LYS A 898 43.49 31.80 -48.20
CA LYS A 898 44.41 32.62 -49.02
C LYS A 898 44.82 31.95 -50.33
N SER A 899 44.86 30.62 -50.38
CA SER A 899 45.26 29.87 -51.57
C SER A 899 44.13 29.65 -52.58
N THR A 900 42.87 29.61 -52.14
CA THR A 900 41.72 29.23 -52.98
C THR A 900 40.68 30.35 -53.13
N SER A 901 40.67 31.34 -52.23
CA SER A 901 39.64 32.38 -52.13
C SER A 901 38.20 31.84 -52.11
N GLY A 902 38.00 30.63 -51.57
CA GLY A 902 36.69 30.01 -51.52
C GLY A 902 36.62 28.85 -50.51
N PRO A 903 35.40 28.35 -50.21
CA PRO A 903 35.18 27.26 -49.26
C PRO A 903 35.68 25.91 -49.81
N LEU A 904 35.70 24.89 -48.96
CA LEU A 904 36.03 23.51 -49.34
C LEU A 904 35.02 22.97 -50.35
N PRO A 905 35.44 22.23 -51.39
CA PRO A 905 34.52 21.67 -52.40
C PRO A 905 33.73 20.48 -51.83
N LEU A 906 32.72 20.76 -50.98
CA LEU A 906 31.97 19.75 -50.23
C LEU A 906 31.27 18.74 -51.13
N ARG A 907 30.86 19.14 -52.34
CA ARG A 907 30.27 18.19 -53.31
C ARG A 907 31.27 17.09 -53.73
N VAL A 908 32.53 17.44 -53.96
CA VAL A 908 33.59 16.48 -54.31
C VAL A 908 33.96 15.63 -53.10
N ILE A 909 34.09 16.24 -51.92
CA ILE A 909 34.38 15.53 -50.67
C ILE A 909 33.28 14.52 -50.37
N ASN A 910 32.01 14.89 -50.53
CA ASN A 910 30.87 13.99 -50.36
C ASN A 910 30.86 12.87 -51.40
N ALA A 911 31.18 13.15 -52.67
CA ALA A 911 31.24 12.13 -53.72
C ALA A 911 32.37 11.10 -53.46
N ASP A 912 33.57 11.55 -53.08
CA ASP A 912 34.71 10.69 -52.74
C ASP A 912 34.43 9.86 -51.48
N ASN A 913 33.85 10.47 -50.44
CA ASN A 913 33.47 9.75 -49.22
C ASN A 913 32.34 8.76 -49.47
N ALA A 914 31.31 9.11 -50.26
CA ALA A 914 30.24 8.19 -50.64
C ALA A 914 30.78 6.99 -51.43
N GLY A 915 31.79 7.19 -52.28
CA GLY A 915 32.51 6.10 -52.95
C GLY A 915 33.24 5.16 -51.98
N THR A 916 33.76 5.69 -50.87
CA THR A 916 34.45 4.93 -49.82
C THR A 916 33.47 4.20 -48.89
N ASP A 917 32.43 4.89 -48.42
CA ASP A 917 31.33 4.34 -47.61
C ASP A 917 30.61 3.23 -48.38
N ARG A 918 30.40 3.38 -49.69
CA ARG A 918 29.83 2.33 -50.54
C ARG A 918 30.70 1.08 -50.58
N ARG A 919 32.02 1.20 -50.70
CA ARG A 919 32.93 0.04 -50.66
C ARG A 919 32.80 -0.69 -49.31
N GLN A 920 32.72 0.05 -48.22
CA GLN A 920 32.54 -0.51 -46.88
C GLN A 920 31.16 -1.16 -46.69
N VAL A 921 30.09 -0.55 -47.22
CA VAL A 921 28.73 -1.11 -47.24
C VAL A 921 28.67 -2.39 -48.08
N LEU A 922 29.32 -2.39 -49.25
CA LEU A 922 29.46 -3.58 -50.09
C LEU A 922 30.25 -4.69 -49.38
N ASP A 923 31.34 -4.35 -48.69
CA ASP A 923 32.12 -5.30 -47.89
C ASP A 923 31.30 -5.88 -46.71
N SER A 924 30.51 -5.04 -46.03
CA SER A 924 29.63 -5.46 -44.95
C SER A 924 28.47 -6.33 -45.45
N ALA A 925 27.91 -6.02 -46.62
CA ALA A 925 26.91 -6.84 -47.30
C ALA A 925 27.49 -8.21 -47.68
N TRP A 926 28.72 -8.26 -48.20
CA TRP A 926 29.43 -9.51 -48.47
C TRP A 926 29.67 -10.34 -47.19
N GLN A 927 30.09 -9.70 -46.10
CA GLN A 927 30.27 -10.38 -44.80
C GLN A 927 28.95 -10.90 -44.23
N SER A 928 27.87 -10.12 -44.37
CA SER A 928 26.53 -10.50 -43.91
C SER A 928 26.00 -11.71 -44.68
N LEU A 929 26.17 -11.72 -46.01
CA LEU A 929 25.81 -12.84 -46.87
C LEU A 929 26.64 -14.09 -46.52
N GLY A 930 27.96 -13.96 -46.35
CA GLY A 930 28.81 -15.09 -45.93
C GLY A 930 28.44 -15.65 -44.56
N THR A 931 28.15 -14.78 -43.60
CA THR A 931 27.70 -15.18 -42.25
C THR A 931 26.38 -15.94 -42.31
N ALA A 932 25.40 -15.48 -43.11
CA ALA A 932 24.12 -16.16 -43.27
C ALA A 932 24.30 -17.56 -43.89
N VAL A 933 25.16 -17.69 -44.90
CA VAL A 933 25.51 -18.97 -45.54
C VAL A 933 26.14 -19.94 -44.53
N ASP A 934 27.12 -19.49 -43.75
CA ASP A 934 27.80 -20.32 -42.75
C ASP A 934 26.88 -20.76 -41.59
N GLN A 935 26.04 -19.85 -41.09
CA GLN A 935 25.08 -20.15 -40.02
C GLN A 935 24.01 -21.16 -40.43
N CYS A 936 23.61 -21.16 -41.71
CA CYS A 936 22.66 -22.11 -42.25
C CYS A 936 23.32 -23.48 -42.53
N ARG A 937 24.52 -23.48 -43.11
CA ARG A 937 25.28 -24.70 -43.42
C ARG A 937 25.69 -25.48 -42.16
N ASN A 938 26.07 -24.79 -41.09
CA ASN A 938 26.59 -25.41 -39.86
C ASN A 938 25.54 -25.65 -38.76
N ALA A 939 24.25 -25.41 -39.03
CA ALA A 939 23.20 -25.55 -38.03
C ALA A 939 23.02 -27.01 -37.57
N ARG A 940 23.24 -27.29 -36.27
CA ARG A 940 23.03 -28.61 -35.65
C ARG A 940 21.55 -28.88 -35.30
N LEU A 941 20.65 -28.75 -36.29
CA LEU A 941 19.19 -28.90 -36.08
C LEU A 941 18.64 -30.29 -36.43
N GLY A 942 19.50 -31.31 -36.58
CA GLY A 942 19.05 -32.70 -36.83
C GLY A 942 18.73 -33.04 -38.29
N PHE A 943 18.78 -32.08 -39.22
CA PHE A 943 18.45 -32.25 -40.65
C PHE A 943 19.68 -32.48 -41.56
N LYS A 944 20.62 -33.34 -41.15
CA LYS A 944 21.92 -33.51 -41.84
C LYS A 944 21.80 -33.96 -43.30
N LEU A 945 20.77 -34.75 -43.64
CA LEU A 945 20.59 -35.28 -45.00
C LEU A 945 20.00 -34.24 -45.96
N ALA A 946 18.99 -33.48 -45.53
CA ALA A 946 18.40 -32.38 -46.31
C ALA A 946 19.42 -31.24 -46.52
N SER A 947 20.19 -30.89 -45.48
CA SER A 947 21.28 -29.91 -45.58
C SER A 947 22.36 -30.33 -46.60
N ARG A 948 22.70 -31.64 -46.68
CA ARG A 948 23.62 -32.15 -47.72
C ARG A 948 23.05 -32.06 -49.13
N HIS A 949 21.73 -32.19 -49.32
CA HIS A 949 21.10 -32.03 -50.63
C HIS A 949 21.04 -30.55 -51.05
N LEU A 950 20.80 -29.64 -50.10
CA LEU A 950 20.72 -28.19 -50.38
C LEU A 950 22.10 -27.58 -50.67
N PHE A 951 23.15 -27.96 -49.94
CA PHE A 951 24.49 -27.37 -50.01
C PHE A 951 25.57 -28.29 -50.62
N GLY A 952 25.22 -29.48 -51.08
CA GLY A 952 26.15 -30.40 -51.77
C GLY A 952 26.48 -29.93 -53.19
N THR A 953 27.38 -30.62 -53.90
CA THR A 953 27.90 -30.23 -55.23
C THR A 953 26.85 -30.08 -56.34
N HIS A 954 25.63 -30.55 -56.11
CA HIS A 954 24.49 -30.40 -57.02
C HIS A 954 23.28 -29.73 -56.36
N GLY A 955 23.48 -29.15 -55.18
CA GLY A 955 22.43 -28.51 -54.40
C GLY A 955 22.15 -27.07 -54.83
N VAL A 956 20.91 -26.63 -54.65
CA VAL A 956 20.44 -25.29 -55.06
C VAL A 956 21.14 -24.12 -54.34
N TYR A 957 21.77 -24.36 -53.18
CA TYR A 957 22.58 -23.38 -52.46
C TYR A 957 24.09 -23.53 -52.69
N HIS A 958 24.55 -24.46 -53.54
CA HIS A 958 25.98 -24.57 -53.84
C HIS A 958 26.51 -23.36 -54.61
N ALA A 959 25.76 -22.90 -55.61
CA ALA A 959 26.15 -21.76 -56.44
C ALA A 959 26.34 -20.46 -55.63
N ILE A 960 25.51 -20.23 -54.61
CA ILE A 960 25.68 -19.05 -53.73
C ILE A 960 26.89 -19.19 -52.81
N VAL A 961 27.25 -20.41 -52.37
CA VAL A 961 28.48 -20.64 -51.59
C VAL A 961 29.73 -20.27 -52.39
N ASP A 962 29.79 -20.69 -53.65
CA ASP A 962 30.93 -20.38 -54.53
C ASP A 962 30.95 -18.88 -54.88
N ALA A 963 29.78 -18.29 -55.14
CA ALA A 963 29.66 -16.85 -55.40
C ALA A 963 30.12 -15.98 -54.21
N VAL A 964 29.87 -16.42 -52.96
CA VAL A 964 30.40 -15.75 -51.75
C VAL A 964 31.92 -15.91 -51.65
N ALA A 965 32.46 -17.10 -51.93
CA ALA A 965 33.89 -17.37 -51.83
C ALA A 965 34.70 -16.50 -52.81
N ASP A 966 34.18 -16.33 -54.03
CA ASP A 966 34.84 -15.57 -55.10
C ASP A 966 34.39 -14.09 -55.15
N ARG A 967 33.51 -13.65 -54.24
CA ARG A 967 32.87 -12.32 -54.22
C ARG A 967 32.34 -11.89 -55.60
N ASN A 968 31.71 -12.82 -56.31
CA ASN A 968 31.24 -12.61 -57.68
C ASN A 968 29.79 -12.10 -57.68
N VAL A 969 29.60 -10.80 -57.88
CA VAL A 969 28.27 -10.15 -57.86
C VAL A 969 27.35 -10.69 -58.97
N ASP A 970 27.90 -10.97 -60.15
CA ASP A 970 27.11 -11.47 -61.29
C ASP A 970 26.59 -12.88 -61.01
N ALA A 971 27.39 -13.73 -60.36
CA ALA A 971 26.95 -15.06 -59.91
C ALA A 971 25.88 -14.99 -58.81
N VAL A 972 25.97 -14.01 -57.89
CA VAL A 972 24.89 -13.75 -56.90
C VAL A 972 23.62 -13.29 -57.61
N ARG A 973 23.73 -12.40 -58.61
CA ARG A 973 22.60 -11.91 -59.40
C ARG A 973 21.90 -13.04 -60.17
N GLU A 974 22.67 -13.91 -60.80
CA GLU A 974 22.16 -15.11 -61.48
C GLU A 974 21.47 -16.08 -60.50
N TRP A 975 22.06 -16.29 -59.32
CA TRP A 975 21.46 -17.15 -58.30
C TRP A 975 20.14 -16.58 -57.77
N VAL A 976 20.07 -15.28 -57.42
CA VAL A 976 18.83 -14.62 -56.96
C VAL A 976 17.74 -14.67 -58.03
N GLY A 977 18.09 -14.49 -59.31
CA GLY A 977 17.16 -14.59 -60.43
C GLY A 977 16.65 -16.01 -60.72
N GLY A 978 17.35 -17.04 -60.24
CA GLY A 978 16.99 -18.45 -60.38
C GLY A 978 16.58 -19.08 -59.05
N ALA A 979 17.49 -19.88 -58.47
CA ALA A 979 17.23 -20.66 -57.26
C ALA A 979 16.94 -19.80 -56.01
N GLY A 980 17.53 -18.61 -55.87
CA GLY A 980 17.31 -17.73 -54.74
C GLY A 980 15.93 -17.08 -54.68
N GLY A 981 15.18 -17.08 -55.78
CA GLY A 981 13.83 -16.50 -55.88
C GLY A 981 12.68 -17.46 -55.53
N VAL A 982 12.96 -18.74 -55.32
CA VAL A 982 11.96 -19.75 -54.91
C VAL A 982 11.80 -19.73 -53.39
N ASP A 983 10.58 -19.94 -52.90
CA ASP A 983 10.29 -19.90 -51.46
C ASP A 983 11.11 -20.94 -50.68
N ALA A 984 11.76 -20.50 -49.60
CA ALA A 984 12.66 -21.32 -48.81
C ALA A 984 11.98 -22.55 -48.17
N GLN A 985 10.68 -22.48 -47.85
CA GLN A 985 9.92 -23.60 -47.33
C GLN A 985 9.71 -24.67 -48.42
N GLU A 986 9.43 -24.24 -49.64
CA GLU A 986 9.27 -25.13 -50.79
C GLU A 986 10.57 -25.87 -51.12
N GLN A 987 11.70 -25.16 -51.12
CA GLN A 987 13.02 -25.75 -51.36
C GLN A 987 13.44 -26.75 -50.28
N PHE A 988 13.22 -26.42 -49.01
CA PHE A 988 13.49 -27.34 -47.91
C PHE A 988 12.62 -28.60 -48.01
N SER A 989 11.33 -28.43 -48.32
CA SER A 989 10.38 -29.55 -48.45
C SER A 989 10.70 -30.45 -49.65
N ALA A 990 11.24 -29.90 -50.75
CA ALA A 990 11.75 -30.69 -51.87
C ALA A 990 12.99 -31.50 -51.48
N ALA A 991 13.97 -30.86 -50.82
CA ALA A 991 15.17 -31.53 -50.35
C ALA A 991 14.88 -32.61 -49.28
N GLU A 992 13.88 -32.40 -48.42
CA GLU A 992 13.45 -33.41 -47.45
C GLU A 992 12.80 -34.63 -48.11
N ARG A 993 11.94 -34.41 -49.14
CA ARG A 993 11.33 -35.52 -49.91
C ARG A 993 12.38 -36.37 -50.61
N GLU A 994 13.37 -35.73 -51.21
CA GLU A 994 14.45 -36.41 -51.93
C GLU A 994 15.38 -37.16 -50.95
N ALA A 995 15.67 -36.56 -49.78
CA ALA A 995 16.54 -37.14 -48.77
C ALA A 995 15.89 -38.24 -47.90
N ALA A 996 14.56 -38.22 -47.69
CA ALA A 996 13.86 -39.11 -46.76
C ALA A 996 13.16 -40.32 -47.42
N GLY A 997 12.98 -40.32 -48.74
CA GLY A 997 12.23 -41.36 -49.44
C GLY A 997 10.76 -41.46 -48.96
N LEU A 998 10.24 -42.68 -48.74
CA LEU A 998 8.84 -42.97 -48.34
C LEU A 998 8.50 -42.67 -46.85
N ARG A 999 9.32 -41.91 -46.10
CA ARG A 999 9.02 -41.56 -44.69
C ARG A 999 8.08 -40.36 -44.59
N LYS A 1000 7.24 -40.33 -43.54
CA LYS A 1000 6.32 -39.21 -43.27
C LYS A 1000 7.09 -37.89 -43.11
N PRO A 1001 6.63 -36.79 -43.73
CA PRO A 1001 7.29 -35.49 -43.65
C PRO A 1001 7.33 -34.96 -42.21
N THR A 1002 8.41 -34.25 -41.85
CA THR A 1002 8.57 -33.65 -40.53
C THR A 1002 7.53 -32.53 -40.33
N PRO A 1003 6.89 -32.40 -39.15
CA PRO A 1003 5.95 -31.32 -38.89
C PRO A 1003 6.58 -29.93 -39.09
N VAL A 1004 5.84 -29.02 -39.74
CA VAL A 1004 6.27 -27.65 -40.09
C VAL A 1004 6.86 -26.88 -38.90
N ALA A 1005 6.27 -27.05 -37.69
CA ALA A 1005 6.76 -26.39 -36.48
C ALA A 1005 8.21 -26.76 -36.09
N ARG A 1006 8.72 -27.92 -36.52
CA ARG A 1006 10.12 -28.33 -36.28
C ARG A 1006 11.08 -27.90 -37.38
N THR A 1007 10.60 -27.58 -38.58
CA THR A 1007 11.42 -27.19 -39.74
C THR A 1007 11.56 -25.68 -39.89
N GLN A 1008 10.63 -24.90 -39.31
CA GLN A 1008 10.61 -23.44 -39.35
C GLN A 1008 11.95 -22.76 -38.99
N PRO A 1009 12.67 -23.15 -37.91
CA PRO A 1009 13.92 -22.49 -37.55
C PRO A 1009 15.05 -22.67 -38.57
N TYR A 1010 14.98 -23.71 -39.41
CA TYR A 1010 15.95 -23.94 -40.48
C TYR A 1010 15.57 -23.15 -41.74
N VAL A 1011 14.28 -23.12 -42.08
CA VAL A 1011 13.75 -22.33 -43.21
C VAL A 1011 13.94 -20.83 -43.00
N ASP A 1012 13.77 -20.33 -41.78
CA ASP A 1012 14.05 -18.92 -41.46
C ASP A 1012 15.52 -18.55 -41.69
N ARG A 1013 16.47 -19.50 -41.55
CA ARG A 1013 17.90 -19.27 -41.85
C ARG A 1013 18.17 -19.25 -43.36
N MET A 1014 17.48 -20.09 -44.13
CA MET A 1014 17.55 -20.09 -45.58
C MET A 1014 17.02 -18.78 -46.16
N ARG A 1015 15.93 -18.24 -45.60
CA ARG A 1015 15.37 -16.93 -45.98
C ARG A 1015 16.37 -15.79 -45.74
N ARG A 1016 17.13 -15.82 -44.64
CA ARG A 1016 18.19 -14.82 -44.37
C ARG A 1016 19.28 -14.80 -45.44
N ILE A 1017 19.60 -15.93 -46.09
CA ILE A 1017 20.55 -15.96 -47.21
C ILE A 1017 19.95 -15.21 -48.42
N GLN A 1018 18.68 -15.46 -48.73
CA GLN A 1018 17.96 -14.80 -49.83
C GLN A 1018 17.87 -13.28 -49.59
N ASP A 1019 17.51 -12.88 -48.36
CA ASP A 1019 17.41 -11.47 -47.97
C ASP A 1019 18.77 -10.75 -48.05
N ALA A 1020 19.84 -11.39 -47.56
CA ALA A 1020 21.19 -10.85 -47.60
C ALA A 1020 21.73 -10.73 -49.03
N ALA A 1021 21.45 -11.70 -49.91
CA ALA A 1021 21.83 -11.65 -51.32
C ALA A 1021 21.09 -10.53 -52.06
N GLY A 1022 19.78 -10.35 -51.78
CA GLY A 1022 19.00 -9.25 -52.33
C GLY A 1022 19.48 -7.88 -51.83
N ALA A 1023 19.91 -7.76 -50.58
CA ALA A 1023 20.49 -6.53 -50.04
C ALA A 1023 21.82 -6.18 -50.73
N LEU A 1024 22.67 -7.17 -50.99
CA LEU A 1024 23.95 -6.98 -51.67
C LEU A 1024 23.80 -6.41 -53.09
N LEU A 1025 22.83 -6.92 -53.86
CA LEU A 1025 22.58 -6.44 -55.22
C LEU A 1025 22.06 -4.99 -55.23
N ARG A 1026 21.18 -4.63 -54.29
CA ARG A 1026 20.71 -3.23 -54.13
C ARG A 1026 21.85 -2.27 -53.85
N CYS A 1027 22.83 -2.67 -53.03
CA CYS A 1027 24.00 -1.85 -52.74
C CYS A 1027 24.97 -1.70 -53.94
N HIS A 1028 24.90 -2.58 -54.94
CA HIS A 1028 25.81 -2.59 -56.08
C HIS A 1028 25.34 -1.74 -57.26
N ASP A 1029 24.04 -1.57 -57.47
CA ASP A 1029 23.47 -1.00 -58.70
C ASP A 1029 23.28 0.55 -58.71
N GLU A 1030 23.65 1.28 -57.65
CA GLU A 1030 23.49 2.75 -57.59
C GLU A 1030 24.66 3.51 -58.28
N GLU A 1031 24.52 4.14 -59.44
CA GLU A 1031 25.63 4.89 -60.07
C GLU A 1031 25.85 6.29 -59.45
N VAL A 1032 27.11 6.72 -59.28
CA VAL A 1032 27.47 8.10 -58.89
C VAL A 1032 28.39 8.70 -59.97
N GLY A 1033 27.97 9.83 -60.55
CA GLY A 1033 28.75 10.58 -61.52
C GLY A 1033 29.89 11.37 -60.87
N GLU A 1034 31.07 11.34 -61.50
CA GLU A 1034 32.23 12.11 -61.09
C GLU A 1034 32.02 13.61 -61.38
N ALA A 1035 32.15 14.44 -60.34
CA ALA A 1035 32.24 15.89 -60.48
C ALA A 1035 33.69 16.32 -60.25
N GLN A 1036 34.32 16.95 -61.25
CA GLN A 1036 35.68 17.52 -61.13
C GLN A 1036 35.60 18.98 -60.66
N ASP A 1037 36.21 19.30 -59.51
CA ASP A 1037 36.42 20.68 -59.00
C ASP A 1037 37.93 20.94 -58.87
N LEU A 1038 38.40 22.05 -59.44
CA LEU A 1038 39.82 22.45 -59.46
C LEU A 1038 40.39 22.76 -58.06
N ARG A 1039 39.54 22.98 -57.04
CA ARG A 1039 39.96 23.17 -55.64
C ARG A 1039 40.29 21.87 -54.91
N ALA A 1040 39.97 20.71 -55.51
CA ALA A 1040 40.05 19.41 -54.84
C ALA A 1040 41.47 19.06 -54.35
N ASP A 1041 42.51 19.35 -55.13
CA ASP A 1041 43.89 19.00 -54.77
C ASP A 1041 44.39 19.79 -53.54
N VAL A 1042 44.08 21.09 -53.48
CA VAL A 1042 44.43 21.94 -52.33
C VAL A 1042 43.60 21.54 -51.11
N ALA A 1043 42.32 21.20 -51.31
CA ALA A 1043 41.44 20.70 -50.25
C ALA A 1043 41.91 19.35 -49.67
N ARG A 1044 42.49 18.45 -50.48
CA ARG A 1044 43.10 17.19 -49.99
C ARG A 1044 44.29 17.44 -49.07
N VAL A 1045 45.13 18.42 -49.40
CA VAL A 1045 46.26 18.81 -48.53
C VAL A 1045 45.74 19.34 -47.20
N PHE A 1046 44.73 20.22 -47.23
CA PHE A 1046 44.04 20.69 -46.02
C PHE A 1046 43.47 19.53 -45.19
N ALA A 1047 42.74 18.61 -45.82
CA ALA A 1047 42.10 17.48 -45.15
C ALA A 1047 43.11 16.54 -44.45
N ARG A 1048 44.26 16.25 -45.07
CA ARG A 1048 45.34 15.47 -44.44
C ARG A 1048 45.95 16.17 -43.23
N GLN A 1049 46.17 17.47 -43.33
CA GLN A 1049 46.68 18.27 -42.21
C GLN A 1049 45.66 18.34 -41.06
N LEU A 1050 44.37 18.50 -41.39
CA LEU A 1050 43.27 18.42 -40.43
C LEU A 1050 43.21 17.04 -39.76
N HIS A 1051 43.39 15.95 -40.50
CA HIS A 1051 43.43 14.59 -39.96
C HIS A 1051 44.53 14.40 -38.92
N HIS A 1052 45.75 14.93 -39.17
CA HIS A 1052 46.82 14.88 -38.19
C HIS A 1052 46.58 15.77 -36.96
N LEU A 1053 45.90 16.91 -37.13
CA LEU A 1053 45.55 17.81 -36.04
C LEU A 1053 44.36 17.30 -35.20
N TRP A 1054 43.51 16.44 -35.77
CA TRP A 1054 42.25 15.98 -35.19
C TRP A 1054 42.34 15.40 -33.78
N PRO A 1055 43.30 14.51 -33.44
CA PRO A 1055 43.39 13.96 -32.09
C PRO A 1055 43.64 15.03 -31.04
N ARG A 1056 44.46 16.05 -31.38
CA ARG A 1056 44.73 17.18 -30.48
C ARG A 1056 43.47 18.04 -30.29
N LEU A 1057 42.73 18.31 -31.37
CA LEU A 1057 41.47 19.07 -31.31
C LEU A 1057 40.40 18.37 -30.45
N ARG A 1058 40.28 17.04 -30.54
CA ARG A 1058 39.31 16.25 -29.74
C ARG A 1058 39.72 16.05 -28.28
N GLN A 1059 41.01 16.14 -27.96
CA GLN A 1059 41.51 16.02 -26.59
C GLN A 1059 41.59 17.35 -25.86
N ALA A 1060 41.60 18.48 -26.59
CA ALA A 1060 41.64 19.80 -25.99
C ALA A 1060 40.31 20.11 -25.29
N SER A 1061 40.37 20.35 -23.98
CA SER A 1061 39.22 20.77 -23.18
C SER A 1061 39.10 22.29 -23.18
N VAL A 1062 37.88 22.78 -23.38
CA VAL A 1062 37.54 24.20 -23.18
C VAL A 1062 36.65 24.30 -21.95
N ASP A 1063 37.02 25.17 -21.01
CA ASP A 1063 36.25 25.36 -19.79
C ASP A 1063 34.95 26.09 -20.08
N GLY A 1064 33.85 25.60 -19.53
CA GLY A 1064 32.53 26.21 -19.64
C GLY A 1064 31.67 25.64 -20.78
N PRO A 1065 30.48 26.23 -20.99
CA PRO A 1065 29.52 25.76 -21.98
C PRO A 1065 30.01 25.96 -23.43
N GLU A 1066 31.01 26.80 -23.66
CA GLU A 1066 31.60 27.06 -24.98
C GLU A 1066 32.17 25.79 -25.66
N SER A 1067 32.53 24.77 -24.88
CA SER A 1067 32.99 23.46 -25.38
C SER A 1067 31.98 22.78 -26.32
N ILE A 1068 30.68 22.86 -26.02
CA ILE A 1068 29.62 22.19 -26.80
C ILE A 1068 29.53 22.77 -28.22
N VAL A 1069 29.73 24.08 -28.37
CA VAL A 1069 29.74 24.73 -29.69
C VAL A 1069 30.96 24.31 -30.48
N ILE A 1070 32.12 24.23 -29.83
CA ILE A 1070 33.36 23.76 -30.44
C ILE A 1070 33.20 22.30 -30.89
N GLU A 1071 32.70 21.42 -30.03
CA GLU A 1071 32.44 20.02 -30.36
C GLU A 1071 31.49 19.88 -31.55
N THR A 1072 30.40 20.64 -31.56
CA THR A 1072 29.44 20.64 -32.68
C THR A 1072 30.07 21.16 -33.98
N ALA A 1073 30.90 22.21 -33.90
CA ALA A 1073 31.61 22.76 -35.06
C ALA A 1073 32.71 21.80 -35.56
N LEU A 1074 33.34 21.03 -34.67
CA LEU A 1074 34.25 19.96 -35.06
C LEU A 1074 33.50 18.79 -35.69
N ASP A 1075 32.34 18.39 -35.16
CA ASP A 1075 31.51 17.35 -35.79
C ASP A 1075 31.14 17.72 -37.23
N ASP A 1076 30.88 18.99 -37.48
CA ASP A 1076 30.64 19.56 -38.80
C ASP A 1076 31.83 19.39 -39.78
N LEU A 1077 33.07 19.34 -39.28
CA LEU A 1077 34.28 19.06 -40.06
C LEU A 1077 34.64 17.56 -40.16
N ALA A 1078 33.94 16.68 -39.45
CA ALA A 1078 34.32 15.27 -39.36
C ALA A 1078 34.32 14.57 -40.74
N LEU A 1079 33.45 15.01 -41.65
CA LEU A 1079 33.43 14.54 -43.04
C LEU A 1079 34.75 14.87 -43.78
N VAL A 1080 35.24 16.10 -43.63
CA VAL A 1080 36.48 16.56 -44.27
C VAL A 1080 37.68 15.84 -43.66
N GLN A 1081 37.68 15.66 -42.33
CA GLN A 1081 38.71 14.91 -41.66
C GLN A 1081 38.77 13.44 -42.13
N ARG A 1082 37.61 12.77 -42.27
CA ARG A 1082 37.54 11.39 -42.77
C ARG A 1082 38.13 11.29 -44.17
N TRP A 1083 37.82 12.24 -45.05
CA TRP A 1083 38.39 12.31 -46.40
C TRP A 1083 39.91 12.51 -46.41
N GLY A 1084 40.47 13.13 -45.36
CA GLY A 1084 41.92 13.27 -45.20
C GLY A 1084 42.64 12.01 -44.74
N SER A 1085 41.91 10.98 -44.28
CA SER A 1085 42.48 9.70 -43.84
C SER A 1085 42.62 8.67 -44.96
N THR A 1086 41.90 8.89 -46.07
CA THR A 1086 42.01 8.15 -47.33
C THR A 1086 43.10 8.75 -48.21
#